data_AF-A0A1C6A4P8-F1
#
_entry.id   AF-A0A1C6A4P8-F1
#
_cell.length_a   1.000
_cell.length_b   1.000
_cell.length_c   1.000
_cell.angle_alpha   90.00
_cell.angle_beta   90.00
_cell.angle_gamma   90.00
#
_symmetry.space_group_name_H-M   'P 1'
#
loop_
_entity.id
_entity.type
_entity.pdbx_description
1 polymer ?
#
loop_
_entity_poly.entity_id
_entity_poly.type
_entity_poly.pdbx_seq_one_letter_code
_entity_poly.pdbx_strand_id
1 'polypeptide(L)'
;MKKTLSIFVVLFLFTFCGMAQGYKNPIIPGFHPDPSICRAGEDYYIVNSSFEYFPGVPIFHSRDLVNWKQTGHVLTRESQLKIKGGNMWGGIYAPTIRYNDGTYYMITTNTSDRGNFLVYTDNPSGEWSDPVWIKQGGIDPSLYFEDGHCYMVSNPDGAIWLCEINPKTGEMLTESKRLWAGTGGRFPEGPHIYKRDGWYYLMISEGGTEYGHKVTIARSRNIEGPYESNPANPILTHINQNAQNNPIQGVGHADMVQAHDGSWWLVCLGFRTQNGQHHVLGRETFLAPVSWDKEGWPVVNVDGTINIDMKDVKTLPQTTIKNSPDWDFNNSELGVEWNWIGIPVKENYSLKENKGFLRIKGSDKRLDDYGVSPTFVGRRQEDINFQATTRMKAKGNGNVGMTAYLCPSAHYDLYVTDGQLKLRYRLNDLCHVEDICKVTDDFIYLRIKGSDEIYSLMYSTDGTHYSEAGHMNTRYLSTETNGGFTGVYIGLFAEGDVQADYDNFKYMPIVPEVSPKLMSGDANPLLDFMFTADPTAVEYEGRLYVYATNDNQQYEAVGRDGRNTYERIKSLVMMSTDDMVNWTYHGIIDVNSIAPWIMASWAPSIVKRKESDGKTHFYLYFSNSGFGTGVLTATSPVGPWSSPLNKSLIDANTPGLGDCKVPFDPGTVIDANGTGWLTVGAGSSCIMRLGKDMISIDSEIVKMNAPHHFEANEMNYINGTYVYTYNTDWQDYSDWNYTAEKPTKCSMFYMTSKTPLDKTSWKYHNNYLKNPGDYGLGFSNNHTHLHKFRDKWYLFYHTLTLQSSFNTDGGFRNVCVDEINVDEKNVHIFMGNQTLKGVDQIQPLNPFIFQQAETTAATQNIKFSQSPEVGNMYAGLSNGEEGLICLRGVKFSKKPSSFAAKVCGKGIIEVRRGTPSGEIIATLMVNNGNMEIIKNGVLKKFKGQTDLYFVLKGQSLSFDSWKFE
;
A
#
# COMPACT_ATOMS: atom_id res chain seq x y z
N MET A 1 54.61 -33.34 2.37
CA MET A 1 54.54 -32.78 1.01
C MET A 1 53.35 -33.38 0.27
N LYS A 2 52.38 -32.52 -0.08
CA LYS A 2 51.36 -32.60 -1.16
C LYS A 2 50.41 -33.83 -1.28
N LYS A 3 49.11 -33.49 -1.12
CA LYS A 3 47.90 -33.87 -1.89
C LYS A 3 47.54 -35.38 -1.88
N THR A 4 46.32 -35.82 -1.56
CA THR A 4 45.02 -35.42 -2.16
C THR A 4 43.90 -36.02 -1.30
N LEU A 5 42.94 -35.23 -0.81
CA LEU A 5 41.71 -35.75 -0.16
C LEU A 5 40.53 -35.33 -1.03
N SER A 6 39.84 -36.34 -1.57
CA SER A 6 38.71 -36.19 -2.49
C SER A 6 37.47 -35.69 -1.75
N ILE A 7 36.90 -34.62 -2.30
CA ILE A 7 35.63 -33.99 -1.94
C ILE A 7 34.50 -34.77 -2.59
N PHE A 8 33.55 -35.29 -1.80
CA PHE A 8 32.19 -35.61 -2.26
C PHE A 8 31.27 -34.49 -1.77
N VAL A 9 31.02 -33.50 -2.63
CA VAL A 9 29.90 -32.57 -2.48
C VAL A 9 28.84 -33.04 -3.47
N VAL A 10 27.74 -33.56 -2.93
CA VAL A 10 26.51 -33.82 -3.67
C VAL A 10 25.90 -32.45 -3.96
N LEU A 11 25.96 -32.02 -5.22
CA LEU A 11 25.19 -30.89 -5.74
C LEU A 11 23.71 -31.30 -5.74
N PHE A 12 22.95 -30.85 -4.74
CA PHE A 12 21.51 -30.69 -4.87
C PHE A 12 21.28 -29.47 -5.78
N LEU A 13 21.12 -29.73 -7.09
CA LEU A 13 20.51 -28.78 -8.01
C LEU A 13 19.03 -28.64 -7.60
N PHE A 14 18.73 -27.67 -6.74
CA PHE A 14 17.37 -27.16 -6.61
C PHE A 14 16.99 -26.54 -7.95
N THR A 15 16.20 -27.27 -8.73
CA THR A 15 15.30 -26.66 -9.71
C THR A 15 14.29 -25.82 -8.94
N PHE A 16 14.63 -24.55 -8.69
CA PHE A 16 13.64 -23.52 -8.46
C PHE A 16 12.84 -23.38 -9.75
N CYS A 17 11.74 -24.13 -9.86
CA CYS A 17 10.66 -23.75 -10.74
C CYS A 17 10.04 -22.50 -10.10
N GLY A 18 10.63 -21.33 -10.37
CA GLY A 18 10.09 -20.05 -9.95
C GLY A 18 8.66 -19.96 -10.47
N MET A 19 7.70 -19.87 -9.55
CA MET A 19 6.34 -19.50 -9.89
C MET A 19 6.41 -18.17 -10.65
N ALA A 20 5.69 -18.05 -11.77
CA ALA A 20 5.64 -16.80 -12.53
C ALA A 20 5.29 -15.64 -11.60
N GLN A 21 6.11 -14.59 -11.61
CA GLN A 21 5.92 -13.39 -10.79
C GLN A 21 5.39 -12.29 -11.71
N GLY A 22 4.07 -12.19 -11.81
CA GLY A 22 3.41 -11.15 -12.59
C GLY A 22 3.57 -9.75 -12.01
N TYR A 23 3.04 -8.74 -12.70
CA TYR A 23 3.05 -7.34 -12.28
C TYR A 23 1.73 -6.64 -12.59
N LYS A 24 1.58 -5.40 -12.10
CA LYS A 24 0.44 -4.53 -12.43
C LYS A 24 0.86 -3.36 -13.31
N ASN A 25 0.02 -3.07 -14.29
CA ASN A 25 0.07 -1.86 -15.11
C ASN A 25 -0.94 -0.82 -14.59
N PRO A 26 -0.68 0.48 -14.79
CA PRO A 26 0.55 1.07 -15.33
C PRO A 26 1.75 0.89 -14.38
N ILE A 27 2.96 0.83 -14.93
CA ILE A 27 4.22 0.74 -14.15
C ILE A 27 4.68 2.12 -13.63
N ILE A 28 4.24 3.21 -14.27
CA ILE A 28 4.36 4.59 -13.76
C ILE A 28 2.99 5.27 -13.96
N PRO A 29 2.15 5.34 -12.91
CA PRO A 29 0.79 5.87 -13.00
C PRO A 29 0.74 7.40 -13.12
N GLY A 30 -0.44 7.94 -13.45
CA GLY A 30 -0.65 9.38 -13.60
C GLY A 30 0.01 9.96 -14.85
N PHE A 31 0.13 11.29 -14.91
CA PHE A 31 0.60 12.03 -16.09
C PHE A 31 2.10 11.80 -16.37
N HIS A 32 2.39 10.63 -16.96
CA HIS A 32 3.70 10.18 -17.44
C HIS A 32 3.60 9.67 -18.90
N PRO A 33 3.27 10.57 -19.86
CA PRO A 33 3.19 10.25 -21.28
C PRO A 33 4.54 9.98 -21.94
N ASP A 34 4.45 9.49 -23.19
CA ASP A 34 5.54 9.40 -24.16
C ASP A 34 6.84 8.79 -23.56
N PRO A 35 6.77 7.57 -22.98
CA PRO A 35 7.91 6.97 -22.31
C PRO A 35 9.00 6.56 -23.29
N SER A 36 10.23 7.02 -23.05
CA SER A 36 11.42 6.48 -23.68
C SER A 36 12.33 5.84 -22.65
N ILE A 37 12.95 4.71 -23.01
CA ILE A 37 13.75 3.89 -22.12
C ILE A 37 15.17 3.69 -22.66
N CYS A 38 16.15 3.70 -21.77
CA CYS A 38 17.49 3.20 -22.08
C CYS A 38 18.02 2.27 -20.98
N ARG A 39 19.03 1.49 -21.32
CA ARG A 39 19.71 0.56 -20.42
C ARG A 39 21.20 0.88 -20.38
N ALA A 40 21.75 0.94 -19.18
CA ALA A 40 23.19 1.00 -18.92
C ALA A 40 23.57 -0.12 -17.94
N GLY A 41 24.16 -1.20 -18.44
CA GLY A 41 24.47 -2.37 -17.60
C GLY A 41 23.21 -3.12 -17.14
N GLU A 42 22.90 -3.07 -15.84
CA GLU A 42 21.68 -3.63 -15.24
C GLU A 42 20.69 -2.56 -14.79
N ASP A 43 21.01 -1.29 -15.06
CA ASP A 43 20.18 -0.15 -14.69
C ASP A 43 19.38 0.34 -15.89
N TYR A 44 18.11 0.63 -15.64
CA TYR A 44 17.16 1.12 -16.63
C TYR A 44 16.69 2.52 -16.26
N TYR A 45 16.56 3.37 -17.27
CA TYR A 45 16.10 4.74 -17.10
C TYR A 45 14.95 5.04 -18.04
N ILE A 46 13.85 5.57 -17.50
CA ILE A 46 12.71 6.09 -18.26
C ILE A 46 12.63 7.60 -18.14
N VAL A 47 12.27 8.27 -19.23
CA VAL A 47 11.87 9.68 -19.26
C VAL A 47 10.48 9.83 -19.87
N ASN A 48 9.75 10.88 -19.45
CA ASN A 48 8.41 11.20 -19.94
C ASN A 48 8.30 12.67 -20.35
N SER A 49 7.36 13.00 -21.24
CA SER A 49 7.06 14.40 -21.59
C SER A 49 6.41 15.13 -20.41
N SER A 50 6.55 16.46 -20.37
CA SER A 50 6.12 17.28 -19.22
C SER A 50 5.37 18.56 -19.59
N PHE A 51 5.27 18.89 -20.88
CA PHE A 51 4.50 20.01 -21.38
C PHE A 51 4.84 21.32 -20.66
N GLU A 52 3.87 21.98 -20.04
CA GLU A 52 4.00 23.26 -19.35
C GLU A 52 4.59 23.19 -17.93
N TYR A 53 4.86 21.98 -17.42
CA TYR A 53 5.31 21.82 -16.04
C TYR A 53 6.82 21.96 -15.91
N PHE A 54 7.23 22.63 -14.84
CA PHE A 54 8.61 22.75 -14.41
C PHE A 54 8.81 22.05 -13.05
N PRO A 55 9.95 21.39 -12.78
CA PRO A 55 11.00 21.01 -13.73
C PRO A 55 10.46 20.08 -14.81
N GLY A 56 11.14 20.03 -15.95
CA GLY A 56 10.69 19.28 -17.13
C GLY A 56 11.39 17.94 -17.29
N VAL A 57 10.71 17.01 -17.95
CA VAL A 57 11.19 15.64 -18.25
C VAL A 57 11.58 14.89 -16.97
N PRO A 58 10.61 14.31 -16.23
CA PRO A 58 10.93 13.46 -15.09
C PRO A 58 11.76 12.26 -15.54
N ILE A 59 12.72 11.86 -14.71
CA ILE A 59 13.57 10.69 -14.96
C ILE A 59 13.41 9.67 -13.83
N PHE A 60 13.22 8.41 -14.23
CA PHE A 60 13.00 7.27 -13.36
C PHE A 60 14.11 6.26 -13.50
N HIS A 61 14.41 5.54 -12.42
CA HIS A 61 15.37 4.44 -12.37
C HIS A 61 14.70 3.14 -11.92
N SER A 62 15.10 2.02 -12.54
CA SER A 62 14.69 0.67 -12.17
C SER A 62 15.82 -0.33 -12.42
N ARG A 63 15.73 -1.49 -11.77
CA ARG A 63 16.55 -2.69 -12.06
C ARG A 63 15.74 -3.89 -12.54
N ASP A 64 14.41 -3.77 -12.57
CA ASP A 64 13.51 -4.89 -12.89
C ASP A 64 12.44 -4.55 -13.94
N LEU A 65 12.43 -3.31 -14.46
CA LEU A 65 11.47 -2.75 -15.42
C LEU A 65 10.04 -2.55 -14.89
N VAL A 66 9.73 -3.03 -13.69
CA VAL A 66 8.39 -3.01 -13.09
C VAL A 66 8.29 -1.90 -12.04
N ASN A 67 9.27 -1.84 -11.14
CA ASN A 67 9.29 -0.91 -10.03
C ASN A 67 10.21 0.26 -10.39
N TRP A 68 9.66 1.48 -10.38
CA TRP A 68 10.36 2.70 -10.78
C TRP A 68 10.44 3.70 -9.64
N LYS A 69 11.63 4.27 -9.43
CA LYS A 69 11.85 5.39 -8.53
C LYS A 69 12.15 6.64 -9.36
N GLN A 70 11.38 7.71 -9.17
CA GLN A 70 11.76 9.00 -9.74
C GLN A 70 13.05 9.48 -9.07
N THR A 71 14.10 9.69 -9.86
CA THR A 71 15.41 10.16 -9.35
C THR A 71 15.61 11.66 -9.52
N GLY A 72 14.77 12.32 -10.32
CA GLY A 72 14.83 13.75 -10.55
C GLY A 72 14.11 14.16 -11.83
N HIS A 73 14.65 15.18 -12.48
CA HIS A 73 14.21 15.71 -13.78
C HIS A 73 15.44 16.02 -14.64
N VAL A 74 15.29 15.96 -15.96
CA VAL A 74 16.38 16.27 -16.90
C VAL A 74 16.52 17.79 -17.09
N LEU A 75 15.42 18.54 -17.09
CA LEU A 75 15.38 19.97 -17.35
C LEU A 75 15.03 20.75 -16.08
N THR A 76 16.04 21.11 -15.30
CA THR A 76 15.92 21.71 -13.96
C THR A 76 16.27 23.19 -13.90
N ARG A 77 16.73 23.78 -15.01
CA ARG A 77 17.18 25.18 -15.09
C ARG A 77 16.47 25.96 -16.19
N GLU A 78 16.30 27.26 -15.98
CA GLU A 78 15.74 28.17 -16.98
C GLU A 78 16.56 28.24 -18.28
N SER A 79 17.88 27.99 -18.20
CA SER A 79 18.75 27.90 -19.38
C SER A 79 18.38 26.73 -20.29
N GLN A 80 17.81 25.67 -19.72
CA GLN A 80 17.40 24.45 -20.41
C GLN A 80 15.96 24.51 -20.90
N LEU A 81 15.08 25.11 -20.10
CA LEU A 81 13.64 25.05 -20.30
C LEU A 81 13.01 26.44 -20.22
N LYS A 82 12.67 26.98 -21.40
CA LYS A 82 11.88 28.20 -21.54
C LYS A 82 10.44 27.86 -21.87
N ILE A 83 9.56 28.07 -20.90
CA ILE A 83 8.12 27.79 -21.03
C ILE A 83 7.30 28.86 -20.35
N LYS A 84 6.05 28.99 -20.79
CA LYS A 84 5.00 29.75 -20.11
C LYS A 84 4.04 28.76 -19.46
N GLY A 85 3.47 29.13 -18.33
CA GLY A 85 2.42 28.34 -17.69
C GLY A 85 1.04 28.61 -18.29
N GLY A 86 0.06 27.78 -17.95
CA GLY A 86 -1.31 27.83 -18.44
C GLY A 86 -1.46 27.46 -19.93
N ASN A 87 -0.56 26.64 -20.49
CA ASN A 87 -0.64 26.16 -21.88
C ASN A 87 -0.40 24.65 -21.98
N MET A 88 -1.44 23.87 -21.72
CA MET A 88 -1.46 22.39 -21.83
C MET A 88 -1.16 21.82 -23.22
N TRP A 89 -1.06 22.68 -24.25
CA TRP A 89 -0.69 22.30 -25.62
C TRP A 89 0.79 22.58 -25.94
N GLY A 90 1.52 23.23 -25.04
CA GLY A 90 2.87 23.73 -25.29
C GLY A 90 3.93 23.10 -24.39
N GLY A 91 5.15 23.63 -24.49
CA GLY A 91 6.31 23.18 -23.71
C GLY A 91 6.94 21.90 -24.27
N ILE A 92 7.27 20.97 -23.37
CA ILE A 92 8.07 19.78 -23.71
C ILE A 92 7.21 18.60 -24.14
N TYR A 93 7.38 18.23 -25.41
CA TYR A 93 6.76 17.06 -26.04
C TYR A 93 7.63 15.81 -25.83
N ALA A 94 7.36 14.71 -26.56
CA ALA A 94 8.01 13.42 -26.36
C ALA A 94 9.56 13.51 -26.27
N PRO A 95 10.15 13.05 -25.16
CA PRO A 95 11.60 12.89 -25.05
C PRO A 95 12.05 11.48 -25.45
N THR A 96 13.21 11.37 -26.09
CA THR A 96 13.95 10.11 -26.23
C THR A 96 15.18 10.14 -25.33
N ILE A 97 15.39 9.11 -24.51
CA ILE A 97 16.65 8.89 -23.77
C ILE A 97 17.48 7.76 -24.41
N ARG A 98 18.77 7.98 -24.60
CA ARG A 98 19.73 6.97 -25.09
C ARG A 98 21.01 7.01 -24.29
N TYR A 99 21.66 5.86 -24.19
CA TYR A 99 22.98 5.74 -23.58
C TYR A 99 23.99 5.28 -24.65
N ASN A 100 25.10 5.98 -24.76
CA ASN A 100 26.20 5.63 -25.65
C ASN A 100 27.53 6.04 -25.04
N ASP A 101 28.46 5.08 -24.93
CA ASP A 101 29.85 5.29 -24.49
C ASP A 101 30.00 6.17 -23.23
N GLY A 102 29.36 5.74 -22.13
CA GLY A 102 29.43 6.47 -20.86
C GLY A 102 28.55 7.72 -20.76
N THR A 103 27.90 8.14 -21.84
CA THR A 103 27.08 9.36 -21.88
C THR A 103 25.61 9.03 -22.08
N TYR A 104 24.75 9.67 -21.28
CA TYR A 104 23.30 9.72 -21.47
C TYR A 104 22.93 10.95 -22.31
N TYR A 105 22.06 10.76 -23.28
CA TYR A 105 21.51 11.81 -24.13
C TYR A 105 20.00 11.80 -23.99
N MET A 106 19.40 12.97 -23.77
CA MET A 106 17.96 13.17 -23.86
C MET A 106 17.69 14.19 -24.96
N ILE A 107 16.95 13.79 -25.99
CA ILE A 107 16.51 14.66 -27.09
C ILE A 107 14.99 14.85 -27.02
N THR A 108 14.50 16.05 -27.27
CA THR A 108 13.06 16.36 -27.23
C THR A 108 12.75 17.62 -28.05
N THR A 109 11.48 18.02 -28.08
CA THR A 109 11.00 19.25 -28.71
C THR A 109 10.41 20.17 -27.66
N ASN A 110 10.90 21.42 -27.59
CA ASN A 110 10.17 22.50 -26.95
C ASN A 110 9.32 23.22 -28.02
N THR A 111 8.03 22.89 -28.07
CA THR A 111 7.09 23.45 -29.05
C THR A 111 6.74 24.91 -28.78
N SER A 112 7.16 25.45 -27.63
CA SER A 112 6.99 26.85 -27.23
C SER A 112 8.25 27.70 -27.36
N ASP A 113 9.36 27.14 -27.87
CA ASP A 113 10.62 27.85 -28.10
C ASP A 113 11.19 27.53 -29.49
N ARG A 114 12.45 27.06 -29.59
CA ARG A 114 13.16 26.90 -30.88
C ARG A 114 13.00 25.52 -31.53
N GLY A 115 12.17 24.63 -30.97
CA GLY A 115 11.94 23.29 -31.51
C GLY A 115 12.84 22.22 -30.90
N ASN A 116 13.49 21.40 -31.75
CA ASN A 116 14.24 20.23 -31.34
C ASN A 116 15.59 20.58 -30.69
N PHE A 117 15.88 19.94 -29.56
CA PHE A 117 17.16 20.04 -28.87
C PHE A 117 17.49 18.77 -28.10
N LEU A 118 18.76 18.60 -27.76
CA LEU A 118 19.19 17.59 -26.81
C LEU A 118 19.98 18.19 -25.66
N VAL A 119 20.07 17.42 -24.57
CA VAL A 119 21.00 17.62 -23.46
C VAL A 119 21.70 16.30 -23.15
N TYR A 120 22.84 16.36 -22.46
CA TYR A 120 23.60 15.16 -22.11
C TYR A 120 24.23 15.25 -20.72
N THR A 121 24.55 14.09 -20.15
CA THR A 121 25.24 13.93 -18.86
C THR A 121 25.98 12.58 -18.79
N ASP A 122 26.93 12.44 -17.88
CA ASP A 122 27.53 11.16 -17.49
C ASP A 122 26.86 10.55 -16.23
N ASN A 123 26.03 11.32 -15.53
CA ASN A 123 25.28 10.90 -14.35
C ASN A 123 23.80 11.30 -14.47
N PRO A 124 22.87 10.34 -14.72
CA PRO A 124 21.46 10.64 -14.96
C PRO A 124 20.72 11.18 -13.73
N SER A 125 21.28 11.04 -12.52
CA SER A 125 20.78 11.66 -11.29
C SER A 125 21.43 13.02 -10.98
N GLY A 126 22.37 13.48 -11.81
CA GLY A 126 23.05 14.76 -11.68
C GLY A 126 22.48 15.84 -12.58
N GLU A 127 23.27 16.89 -12.78
CA GLU A 127 22.93 17.98 -13.69
C GLU A 127 23.14 17.58 -15.15
N TRP A 128 22.28 18.09 -16.03
CA TRP A 128 22.38 17.91 -17.46
C TRP A 128 22.96 19.17 -18.13
N SER A 129 23.56 19.01 -19.30
CA SER A 129 24.11 20.13 -20.08
C SER A 129 23.07 21.21 -20.40
N ASP A 130 23.52 22.37 -20.88
CA ASP A 130 22.63 23.30 -21.58
C ASP A 130 22.20 22.73 -22.95
N PRO A 131 21.09 23.22 -23.55
CA PRO A 131 20.54 22.69 -24.79
C PRO A 131 21.46 22.81 -26.00
N VAL A 132 21.58 21.72 -26.74
CA VAL A 132 22.16 21.65 -28.08
C VAL A 132 21.01 21.61 -29.10
N TRP A 133 20.80 22.72 -29.80
CA TRP A 133 19.67 22.91 -30.73
C TRP A 133 19.93 22.23 -32.08
N ILE A 134 18.89 21.59 -32.63
CA ILE A 134 18.96 20.83 -33.88
C ILE A 134 18.10 21.47 -34.97
N LYS A 135 18.58 21.44 -36.22
CA LYS A 135 17.89 22.04 -37.37
C LYS A 135 16.74 21.20 -37.94
N GLN A 136 16.83 19.86 -37.90
CA GLN A 136 15.75 19.01 -38.43
C GLN A 136 14.46 19.27 -37.63
N GLY A 137 13.39 19.62 -38.34
CA GLY A 137 12.10 19.99 -37.75
C GLY A 137 11.23 18.80 -37.34
N GLY A 138 9.93 19.05 -37.21
CA GLY A 138 8.97 18.07 -36.67
C GLY A 138 9.06 17.94 -35.14
N ILE A 139 8.29 17.00 -34.61
CA ILE A 139 8.30 16.58 -33.20
C ILE A 139 8.89 15.17 -33.06
N ASP A 140 8.87 14.65 -31.84
CA ASP A 140 9.27 13.29 -31.47
C ASP A 140 10.66 12.89 -31.97
N PRO A 141 11.69 13.70 -31.70
CA PRO A 141 13.04 13.37 -32.14
C PRO A 141 13.55 12.14 -31.38
N SER A 142 14.29 11.27 -32.07
CA SER A 142 14.93 10.10 -31.48
C SER A 142 16.32 9.87 -32.03
N LEU A 143 17.19 9.28 -31.21
CA LEU A 143 18.59 8.99 -31.56
C LEU A 143 18.83 7.49 -31.70
N TYR A 144 19.68 7.14 -32.66
CA TYR A 144 20.27 5.82 -32.84
C TYR A 144 21.79 5.96 -33.02
N PHE A 145 22.56 5.18 -32.28
CA PHE A 145 24.03 5.20 -32.32
C PHE A 145 24.57 3.92 -32.92
N GLU A 146 25.51 4.03 -33.85
CA GLU A 146 26.20 2.90 -34.48
C GLU A 146 27.55 3.32 -35.02
N ASP A 147 28.60 2.54 -34.77
CA ASP A 147 29.94 2.71 -35.36
C ASP A 147 30.52 4.14 -35.27
N GLY A 148 30.19 4.86 -34.18
CA GLY A 148 30.61 6.25 -33.97
C GLY A 148 29.72 7.32 -34.62
N HIS A 149 28.71 6.90 -35.38
CA HIS A 149 27.69 7.78 -35.97
C HIS A 149 26.50 7.96 -35.01
N CYS A 150 25.88 9.13 -35.08
CA CYS A 150 24.65 9.46 -34.37
C CYS A 150 23.57 9.85 -35.39
N TYR A 151 22.58 9.00 -35.54
CA TYR A 151 21.45 9.19 -36.42
C TYR A 151 20.28 9.76 -35.65
N MET A 152 19.62 10.77 -36.21
CA MET A 152 18.41 11.37 -35.69
C MET A 152 17.24 11.08 -36.62
N VAL A 153 16.13 10.64 -36.04
CA VAL A 153 14.82 10.62 -36.70
C VAL A 153 13.85 11.60 -36.06
N SER A 154 12.96 12.19 -36.86
CA SER A 154 11.80 13.00 -36.41
C SER A 154 10.70 12.96 -37.48
N ASN A 155 9.54 13.61 -37.25
CA ASN A 155 8.34 13.44 -38.08
C ASN A 155 7.84 14.66 -38.91
N PRO A 156 8.69 15.55 -39.48
CA PRO A 156 8.17 16.71 -40.22
C PRO A 156 7.27 16.29 -41.40
N ASP A 157 6.21 17.09 -41.62
CA ASP A 157 5.23 16.91 -42.70
C ASP A 157 4.52 15.54 -42.71
N GLY A 158 4.38 14.89 -41.55
CA GLY A 158 3.64 13.63 -41.41
C GLY A 158 4.34 12.43 -42.04
N ALA A 159 5.67 12.41 -42.02
CA ALA A 159 6.48 11.25 -42.40
C ALA A 159 7.75 11.21 -41.54
N ILE A 160 8.43 10.07 -41.47
CA ILE A 160 9.67 9.92 -40.71
C ILE A 160 10.85 10.33 -41.59
N TRP A 161 11.71 11.19 -41.06
CA TRP A 161 12.91 11.69 -41.72
C TRP A 161 14.15 11.37 -40.90
N LEU A 162 15.23 10.98 -41.59
CA LEU A 162 16.52 10.62 -41.03
C LEU A 162 17.57 11.67 -41.40
N CYS A 163 18.43 12.05 -40.46
CA CYS A 163 19.72 12.67 -40.75
C CYS A 163 20.79 12.14 -39.79
N GLU A 164 22.05 12.29 -40.16
CA GLU A 164 23.18 12.13 -39.24
C GLU A 164 23.48 13.48 -38.57
N ILE A 165 23.80 13.47 -37.28
CA ILE A 165 24.11 14.67 -36.51
C ILE A 165 25.39 14.49 -35.69
N ASN A 166 26.06 15.60 -35.37
CA ASN A 166 27.00 15.65 -34.26
C ASN A 166 26.23 15.97 -32.96
N PRO A 167 26.10 15.03 -32.00
CA PRO A 167 25.27 15.22 -30.82
C PRO A 167 25.90 16.17 -29.78
N LYS A 168 27.13 16.65 -29.98
CA LYS A 168 27.75 17.65 -29.09
C LYS A 168 27.57 19.07 -29.60
N THR A 169 27.44 19.26 -30.92
CA THR A 169 27.31 20.59 -31.54
C THR A 169 25.92 20.86 -32.13
N GLY A 170 25.15 19.82 -32.42
CA GLY A 170 23.85 19.88 -33.09
C GLY A 170 23.95 20.06 -34.61
N GLU A 171 25.16 20.01 -35.16
CA GLU A 171 25.41 20.09 -36.60
C GLU A 171 24.82 18.88 -37.32
N MET A 172 24.04 19.12 -38.37
CA MET A 172 23.62 18.07 -39.30
C MET A 172 24.78 17.74 -40.24
N LEU A 173 25.16 16.46 -40.28
CA LEU A 173 26.26 15.94 -41.10
C LEU A 173 25.77 15.43 -42.46
N THR A 174 24.46 15.18 -42.59
CA THR A 174 23.81 14.80 -43.85
C THR A 174 22.54 15.62 -44.07
N GLU A 175 22.04 15.63 -45.32
CA GLU A 175 20.69 16.13 -45.60
C GLU A 175 19.63 15.20 -45.00
N SER A 176 18.45 15.75 -44.67
CA SER A 176 17.31 14.98 -44.18
C SER A 176 16.72 14.11 -45.29
N LYS A 177 16.56 12.82 -45.03
CA LYS A 177 16.01 11.83 -45.96
C LYS A 177 14.73 11.21 -45.44
N ARG A 178 13.66 11.29 -46.22
CA ARG A 178 12.36 10.68 -45.89
C ARG A 178 12.46 9.15 -45.95
N LEU A 179 12.11 8.46 -44.87
CA LEU A 179 12.19 7.01 -44.73
C LEU A 179 10.86 6.30 -44.99
N TRP A 180 9.83 6.68 -44.24
CA TRP A 180 8.56 5.96 -44.19
C TRP A 180 7.42 6.88 -43.75
N ALA A 181 6.22 6.66 -44.25
CA ALA A 181 5.03 7.48 -43.94
C ALA A 181 4.01 6.74 -43.05
N GLY A 182 4.43 5.63 -42.45
CA GLY A 182 3.55 4.70 -41.75
C GLY A 182 2.73 3.80 -42.67
N THR A 183 1.76 3.12 -42.07
CA THR A 183 0.83 2.19 -42.72
C THR A 183 -0.38 2.88 -43.36
N GLY A 184 -0.50 4.20 -43.17
CA GLY A 184 -1.63 5.02 -43.64
C GLY A 184 -2.55 5.52 -42.52
N GLY A 185 -2.25 5.26 -41.24
CA GLY A 185 -2.92 5.91 -40.12
C GLY A 185 -2.59 7.40 -40.00
N ARG A 186 -3.42 8.14 -39.25
CA ARG A 186 -3.18 9.56 -38.98
C ARG A 186 -1.97 9.74 -38.05
N PHE A 187 -1.32 10.90 -38.14
CA PHE A 187 -0.23 11.32 -37.25
C PHE A 187 0.87 10.26 -37.03
N PRO A 188 1.60 9.86 -38.09
CA PRO A 188 2.79 9.03 -37.92
C PRO A 188 3.84 9.77 -37.07
N GLU A 189 4.12 9.25 -35.88
CA GLU A 189 4.89 9.93 -34.82
C GLU A 189 5.69 8.94 -33.96
N GLY A 190 6.39 9.40 -32.93
CA GLY A 190 7.22 8.56 -32.06
C GLY A 190 8.20 7.60 -32.76
N PRO A 191 9.03 8.05 -33.74
CA PRO A 191 9.90 7.16 -34.49
C PRO A 191 11.13 6.71 -33.69
N HIS A 192 11.39 5.41 -33.66
CA HIS A 192 12.61 4.83 -33.08
C HIS A 192 13.26 3.81 -34.02
N ILE A 193 14.59 3.89 -34.16
CA ILE A 193 15.39 2.92 -34.93
C ILE A 193 16.08 1.94 -33.98
N TYR A 194 15.99 0.66 -34.31
CA TYR A 194 16.71 -0.44 -33.64
C TYR A 194 17.44 -1.28 -34.68
N LYS A 195 18.56 -1.91 -34.30
CA LYS A 195 19.23 -2.91 -35.16
C LYS A 195 19.25 -4.28 -34.51
N ARG A 196 18.76 -5.29 -35.23
CA ARG A 196 18.74 -6.69 -34.78
C ARG A 196 18.83 -7.64 -35.98
N ASP A 197 19.68 -8.67 -35.90
CA ASP A 197 19.86 -9.69 -36.94
C ASP A 197 20.07 -9.12 -38.36
N GLY A 198 20.84 -8.03 -38.43
CA GLY A 198 21.17 -7.32 -39.67
C GLY A 198 20.01 -6.51 -40.28
N TRP A 199 18.94 -6.27 -39.54
CA TRP A 199 17.82 -5.41 -39.94
C TRP A 199 17.82 -4.13 -39.10
N TYR A 200 17.57 -3.00 -39.74
CA TYR A 200 17.12 -1.78 -39.10
C TYR A 200 15.60 -1.83 -39.00
N TYR A 201 15.06 -1.80 -37.79
CA TYR A 201 13.64 -1.67 -37.53
C TYR A 201 13.32 -0.20 -37.28
N LEU A 202 12.30 0.33 -37.94
CA LEU A 202 11.71 1.63 -37.67
C LEU A 202 10.33 1.41 -37.07
N MET A 203 10.21 1.63 -35.77
CA MET A 203 8.94 1.59 -35.04
C MET A 203 8.39 3.01 -34.92
N ILE A 204 7.08 3.16 -35.10
CA ILE A 204 6.38 4.44 -34.99
C ILE A 204 5.03 4.23 -34.29
N SER A 205 4.34 5.33 -34.00
CA SER A 205 2.94 5.34 -33.63
C SER A 205 2.07 5.99 -34.70
N GLU A 206 0.82 5.56 -34.77
CA GLU A 206 -0.20 6.10 -35.68
C GLU A 206 -1.56 6.11 -34.97
N GLY A 207 -2.54 6.80 -35.57
CA GLY A 207 -3.93 6.79 -35.11
C GLY A 207 -4.33 7.98 -34.25
N GLY A 208 -3.37 8.79 -33.82
CA GLY A 208 -3.55 9.83 -32.80
C GLY A 208 -3.46 9.25 -31.39
N THR A 209 -3.11 10.06 -30.39
CA THR A 209 -2.85 9.61 -29.02
C THR A 209 -4.13 9.36 -28.19
N GLU A 210 -5.29 9.28 -28.85
CA GLU A 210 -6.59 8.96 -28.25
C GLU A 210 -6.97 7.48 -28.47
N TYR A 211 -8.25 7.13 -28.57
CA TYR A 211 -8.70 5.74 -28.80
C TYR A 211 -8.18 5.08 -30.08
N GLY A 212 -7.75 5.88 -31.06
CA GLY A 212 -7.24 5.39 -32.34
C GLY A 212 -5.82 4.82 -32.30
N HIS A 213 -5.12 5.00 -31.18
CA HIS A 213 -3.68 4.82 -31.08
C HIS A 213 -3.23 3.38 -31.32
N LYS A 214 -2.11 3.25 -32.04
CA LYS A 214 -1.49 1.97 -32.35
C LYS A 214 0.01 2.12 -32.64
N VAL A 215 0.77 1.09 -32.33
CA VAL A 215 2.20 0.98 -32.68
C VAL A 215 2.34 0.19 -33.97
N THR A 216 3.09 0.72 -34.93
CA THR A 216 3.41 0.05 -36.19
C THR A 216 4.93 -0.02 -36.39
N ILE A 217 5.39 -1.02 -37.13
CA ILE A 217 6.82 -1.24 -37.35
C ILE A 217 7.11 -1.64 -38.79
N ALA A 218 8.23 -1.16 -39.31
CA ALA A 218 8.79 -1.53 -40.60
C ALA A 218 10.27 -1.89 -40.44
N ARG A 219 10.89 -2.54 -41.44
CA ARG A 219 12.33 -2.84 -41.41
C ARG A 219 13.03 -2.66 -42.75
N SER A 220 14.35 -2.49 -42.73
CA SER A 220 15.20 -2.39 -43.92
C SER A 220 16.59 -2.97 -43.65
N ARG A 221 17.27 -3.46 -44.69
CA ARG A 221 18.71 -3.82 -44.60
C ARG A 221 19.64 -2.61 -44.65
N ASN A 222 19.11 -1.46 -45.07
CA ASN A 222 19.79 -0.18 -45.14
C ASN A 222 19.04 0.82 -44.23
N ILE A 223 19.74 1.51 -43.33
CA ILE A 223 19.14 2.47 -42.39
C ILE A 223 18.35 3.57 -43.14
N GLU A 224 18.77 3.91 -44.35
CA GLU A 224 18.11 4.89 -45.22
C GLU A 224 16.93 4.32 -46.05
N GLY A 225 16.57 3.05 -45.85
CA GLY A 225 15.48 2.37 -46.54
C GLY A 225 15.85 1.74 -47.90
N PRO A 226 14.83 1.34 -48.68
CA PRO A 226 13.39 1.45 -48.37
C PRO A 226 12.96 0.49 -47.25
N TYR A 227 12.00 0.94 -46.43
CA TYR A 227 11.45 0.13 -45.33
C TYR A 227 10.25 -0.71 -45.81
N GLU A 228 10.26 -2.01 -45.50
CA GLU A 228 9.12 -2.91 -45.67
C GLU A 228 8.27 -2.91 -44.39
N SER A 229 6.95 -2.73 -44.53
CA SER A 229 6.02 -2.73 -43.39
C SER A 229 5.81 -4.15 -42.87
N ASN A 230 5.73 -4.32 -41.55
CA ASN A 230 5.34 -5.60 -40.94
C ASN A 230 3.93 -6.00 -41.45
N PRO A 231 3.77 -7.18 -42.08
CA PRO A 231 2.47 -7.67 -42.54
C PRO A 231 1.44 -7.83 -41.41
N ALA A 232 1.89 -8.00 -40.17
CA ALA A 232 1.05 -8.15 -38.99
C ALA A 232 0.74 -6.83 -38.26
N ASN A 233 1.13 -5.67 -38.80
CA ASN A 233 0.84 -4.37 -38.18
C ASN A 233 -0.68 -4.19 -37.91
N PRO A 234 -1.06 -3.55 -36.79
CA PRO A 234 -0.19 -3.01 -35.73
C PRO A 234 0.32 -4.06 -34.74
N ILE A 235 1.48 -3.81 -34.12
CA ILE A 235 2.08 -4.72 -33.13
C ILE A 235 1.51 -4.52 -31.71
N LEU A 236 0.90 -3.37 -31.42
CA LEU A 236 0.21 -3.06 -30.17
C LEU A 236 -0.93 -2.07 -30.45
N THR A 237 -2.16 -2.40 -30.04
CA THR A 237 -3.31 -1.48 -30.09
C THR A 237 -4.50 -2.01 -29.30
N HIS A 238 -5.32 -1.11 -28.74
CA HIS A 238 -6.58 -1.48 -28.09
C HIS A 238 -7.84 -1.08 -28.89
N ILE A 239 -7.68 -0.49 -30.08
CA ILE A 239 -8.81 -0.04 -30.92
C ILE A 239 -9.68 -1.21 -31.43
N ASN A 240 -9.14 -2.42 -31.46
CA ASN A 240 -9.78 -3.60 -32.06
C ASN A 240 -10.71 -4.34 -31.09
N GLN A 241 -11.55 -5.22 -31.64
CA GLN A 241 -12.58 -5.97 -30.90
C GLN A 241 -12.05 -6.73 -29.67
N ASN A 242 -10.83 -7.29 -29.75
CA ASN A 242 -10.24 -8.06 -28.65
C ASN A 242 -9.95 -7.22 -27.39
N ALA A 243 -9.80 -5.89 -27.54
CA ALA A 243 -9.46 -4.98 -26.46
C ALA A 243 -10.42 -3.78 -26.32
N GLN A 244 -11.54 -3.74 -27.06
CA GLN A 244 -12.51 -2.64 -27.03
C GLN A 244 -13.09 -2.35 -25.63
N ASN A 245 -13.12 -3.35 -24.75
CA ASN A 245 -13.62 -3.25 -23.36
C ASN A 245 -12.48 -3.24 -22.33
N ASN A 246 -11.23 -3.16 -22.78
CA ASN A 246 -10.08 -3.11 -21.88
C ASN A 246 -10.10 -1.75 -21.14
N PRO A 247 -9.91 -1.72 -19.80
CA PRO A 247 -9.88 -0.47 -19.04
C PRO A 247 -8.70 0.45 -19.41
N ILE A 248 -7.69 -0.09 -20.09
CA ILE A 248 -6.59 0.69 -20.70
C ILE A 248 -6.98 0.97 -22.15
N GLN A 249 -6.86 2.21 -22.59
CA GLN A 249 -7.11 2.60 -23.98
C GLN A 249 -6.01 3.55 -24.49
N GLY A 250 -6.03 3.84 -25.78
CA GLY A 250 -5.07 4.72 -26.44
C GLY A 250 -3.61 4.30 -26.31
N VAL A 251 -3.36 2.99 -26.33
CA VAL A 251 -2.01 2.44 -26.22
C VAL A 251 -1.17 2.73 -27.47
N GLY A 252 0.03 3.26 -27.27
CA GLY A 252 0.94 3.63 -28.35
C GLY A 252 2.18 4.34 -27.82
N HIS A 253 2.87 5.10 -28.67
CA HIS A 253 4.12 5.81 -28.37
C HIS A 253 5.11 4.93 -27.58
N ALA A 254 5.52 3.83 -28.22
CA ALA A 254 6.29 2.79 -27.57
C ALA A 254 7.80 2.97 -27.76
N ASP A 255 8.60 2.43 -26.84
CA ASP A 255 10.06 2.28 -26.96
C ASP A 255 10.49 0.89 -26.45
N MET A 256 11.36 0.19 -27.18
CA MET A 256 11.80 -1.17 -26.85
C MET A 256 13.17 -1.19 -26.17
N VAL A 257 13.34 -2.13 -25.24
CA VAL A 257 14.62 -2.41 -24.58
C VAL A 257 14.88 -3.90 -24.49
N GLN A 258 16.15 -4.30 -24.68
CA GLN A 258 16.59 -5.65 -24.33
C GLN A 258 17.11 -5.68 -22.89
N ALA A 259 16.47 -6.48 -22.05
CA ALA A 259 16.86 -6.67 -20.66
C ALA A 259 18.20 -7.42 -20.52
N HIS A 260 18.77 -7.40 -19.32
CA HIS A 260 20.08 -8.00 -19.06
C HIS A 260 20.10 -9.53 -19.07
N ASP A 261 18.93 -10.16 -18.94
CA ASP A 261 18.74 -11.60 -19.15
C ASP A 261 18.50 -11.97 -20.64
N GLY A 262 18.50 -10.99 -21.54
CA GLY A 262 18.28 -11.15 -22.97
C GLY A 262 16.82 -11.08 -23.43
N SER A 263 15.85 -11.04 -22.50
CA SER A 263 14.43 -10.83 -22.81
C SER A 263 14.18 -9.44 -23.40
N TRP A 264 13.13 -9.29 -24.22
CA TRP A 264 12.76 -8.01 -24.82
C TRP A 264 11.48 -7.49 -24.19
N TRP A 265 11.46 -6.17 -23.99
CA TRP A 265 10.36 -5.46 -23.36
C TRP A 265 10.05 -4.20 -24.16
N LEU A 266 8.82 -3.75 -24.02
CA LEU A 266 8.30 -2.54 -24.63
C LEU A 266 7.63 -1.72 -23.55
N VAL A 267 8.08 -0.47 -23.41
CA VAL A 267 7.34 0.55 -22.66
C VAL A 267 6.46 1.32 -23.63
N CYS A 268 5.27 1.73 -23.22
CA CYS A 268 4.35 2.50 -24.04
C CYS A 268 3.47 3.39 -23.19
N LEU A 269 2.87 4.41 -23.79
CA LEU A 269 1.80 5.15 -23.13
C LEU A 269 0.45 4.46 -23.31
N GLY A 270 -0.50 4.84 -22.47
CA GLY A 270 -1.93 4.57 -22.59
C GLY A 270 -2.67 5.41 -21.55
N PHE A 271 -3.99 5.26 -21.43
CA PHE A 271 -4.75 5.88 -20.34
C PHE A 271 -5.79 4.91 -19.79
N ARG A 272 -6.01 4.98 -18.46
CA ARG A 272 -7.12 4.26 -17.81
C ARG A 272 -8.42 5.04 -18.00
N THR A 273 -9.39 4.42 -18.66
CA THR A 273 -10.71 5.03 -18.89
C THR A 273 -11.51 5.08 -17.59
N GLN A 274 -12.19 6.19 -17.35
CA GLN A 274 -13.17 6.42 -16.30
C GLN A 274 -14.57 6.59 -16.91
N ASN A 275 -15.54 6.99 -16.08
CA ASN A 275 -16.94 7.10 -16.48
C ASN A 275 -17.13 7.89 -17.79
N GLY A 276 -17.90 7.30 -18.70
CA GLY A 276 -18.22 7.89 -20.00
C GLY A 276 -17.07 7.96 -21.00
N GLN A 277 -16.05 7.08 -20.91
CA GLN A 277 -14.90 7.07 -21.82
C GLN A 277 -14.03 8.34 -21.73
N HIS A 278 -13.90 8.88 -20.52
CA HIS A 278 -13.01 10.02 -20.23
C HIS A 278 -11.79 9.56 -19.44
N HIS A 279 -10.71 10.34 -19.42
CA HIS A 279 -9.60 10.13 -18.50
C HIS A 279 -9.13 11.45 -17.86
N VAL A 280 -8.83 11.43 -16.56
CA VAL A 280 -8.30 12.60 -15.84
C VAL A 280 -6.86 12.44 -15.37
N LEU A 281 -6.35 11.21 -15.33
CA LEU A 281 -4.99 10.92 -14.87
C LEU A 281 -3.91 11.36 -15.87
N GLY A 282 -4.32 11.76 -17.08
CA GLY A 282 -3.43 11.90 -18.23
C GLY A 282 -3.04 10.53 -18.79
N ARG A 283 -2.12 10.55 -19.75
CA ARG A 283 -1.50 9.35 -20.31
C ARG A 283 -0.40 8.85 -19.37
N GLU A 284 -0.40 7.55 -19.10
CA GLU A 284 0.43 6.86 -18.10
C GLU A 284 1.41 5.90 -18.80
N THR A 285 2.45 5.42 -18.10
CA THR A 285 3.45 4.50 -18.69
C THR A 285 3.14 3.03 -18.34
N PHE A 286 3.14 2.19 -19.37
CA PHE A 286 2.82 0.76 -19.32
C PHE A 286 4.00 -0.09 -19.81
N LEU A 287 4.01 -1.36 -19.42
CA LEU A 287 5.01 -2.35 -19.81
C LEU A 287 4.35 -3.57 -20.49
N ALA A 288 5.00 -4.08 -21.53
CA ALA A 288 4.65 -5.32 -22.21
C ALA A 288 5.89 -6.19 -22.53
N PRO A 289 5.80 -7.52 -22.41
CA PRO A 289 6.84 -8.41 -22.93
C PRO A 289 6.80 -8.45 -24.46
N VAL A 290 7.98 -8.58 -25.08
CA VAL A 290 8.13 -8.72 -26.53
C VAL A 290 8.81 -10.04 -26.86
N SER A 291 8.19 -10.80 -27.76
CA SER A 291 8.80 -11.96 -28.40
C SER A 291 9.13 -11.66 -29.86
N TRP A 292 9.97 -12.48 -30.49
CA TRP A 292 10.31 -12.34 -31.90
C TRP A 292 9.87 -13.60 -32.64
N ASP A 293 9.09 -13.43 -33.70
CA ASP A 293 8.62 -14.55 -34.51
C ASP A 293 9.74 -15.14 -35.39
N LYS A 294 9.42 -16.24 -36.08
CA LYS A 294 10.36 -16.94 -36.96
C LYS A 294 10.79 -16.12 -38.18
N GLU A 295 10.01 -15.12 -38.58
CA GLU A 295 10.31 -14.22 -39.71
C GLU A 295 11.08 -12.98 -39.26
N GLY A 296 11.33 -12.87 -37.95
CA GLY A 296 12.09 -11.79 -37.31
C GLY A 296 11.27 -10.56 -36.95
N TRP A 297 9.93 -10.64 -36.87
CA TRP A 297 9.10 -9.52 -36.42
C TRP A 297 8.82 -9.58 -34.90
N PRO A 298 8.75 -8.42 -34.21
CA PRO A 298 8.36 -8.41 -32.81
C PRO A 298 6.86 -8.66 -32.66
N VAL A 299 6.49 -9.44 -31.64
CA VAL A 299 5.12 -9.74 -31.23
C VAL A 299 4.98 -9.33 -29.76
N VAL A 300 4.16 -8.31 -29.51
CA VAL A 300 3.92 -7.75 -28.17
C VAL A 300 2.85 -8.57 -27.46
N ASN A 301 3.19 -9.09 -26.28
CA ASN A 301 2.27 -9.82 -25.40
C ASN A 301 1.33 -10.82 -26.10
N VAL A 302 1.86 -11.58 -27.07
CA VAL A 302 1.14 -12.58 -27.88
C VAL A 302 0.10 -12.00 -28.85
N ASP A 303 -0.83 -11.16 -28.40
CA ASP A 303 -1.98 -10.71 -29.18
C ASP A 303 -2.01 -9.20 -29.45
N GLY A 304 -0.94 -8.49 -29.10
CA GLY A 304 -0.83 -7.04 -29.32
C GLY A 304 -1.70 -6.21 -28.35
N THR A 305 -1.97 -6.73 -27.15
CA THR A 305 -2.71 -6.01 -26.09
C THR A 305 -1.96 -6.02 -24.76
N ILE A 306 -2.32 -5.14 -23.83
CA ILE A 306 -1.84 -5.11 -22.45
C ILE A 306 -3.01 -5.09 -21.47
N ASN A 307 -2.80 -5.59 -20.25
CA ASN A 307 -3.82 -5.61 -19.20
C ASN A 307 -3.31 -4.95 -17.93
N ILE A 308 -4.23 -4.55 -17.04
CA ILE A 308 -3.89 -4.07 -15.69
C ILE A 308 -3.15 -5.16 -14.92
N ASP A 309 -3.64 -6.39 -14.96
CA ASP A 309 -3.06 -7.54 -14.26
C ASP A 309 -2.26 -8.42 -15.25
N MET A 310 -0.93 -8.32 -15.24
CA MET A 310 -0.03 -9.08 -16.11
C MET A 310 0.49 -10.34 -15.38
N LYS A 311 -0.44 -11.22 -14.96
CA LYS A 311 -0.18 -12.33 -14.00
C LYS A 311 0.73 -13.43 -14.53
N ASP A 312 0.63 -13.76 -15.81
CA ASP A 312 1.31 -14.89 -16.42
C ASP A 312 2.64 -14.50 -17.09
N VAL A 313 3.12 -13.28 -16.86
CA VAL A 313 4.37 -12.78 -17.44
C VAL A 313 5.54 -13.09 -16.50
N LYS A 314 6.60 -13.68 -17.05
CA LYS A 314 7.87 -13.85 -16.35
C LYS A 314 8.66 -12.53 -16.38
N THR A 315 8.88 -11.93 -15.22
CA THR A 315 9.67 -10.69 -15.08
C THR A 315 11.12 -10.99 -14.71
N LEU A 316 11.95 -9.94 -14.70
CA LEU A 316 13.19 -9.90 -13.93
C LEU A 316 12.87 -10.06 -12.42
N PRO A 317 13.86 -10.43 -11.57
CA PRO A 317 13.67 -10.45 -10.12
C PRO A 317 13.20 -9.08 -9.62
N GLN A 318 11.97 -9.02 -9.10
CA GLN A 318 11.37 -7.76 -8.70
C GLN A 318 12.03 -7.21 -7.43
N THR A 319 12.23 -5.91 -7.42
CA THR A 319 12.71 -5.10 -6.31
C THR A 319 11.52 -4.39 -5.65
N THR A 320 11.64 -4.00 -4.38
CA THR A 320 10.60 -3.19 -3.72
C THR A 320 11.06 -1.75 -3.66
N ILE A 321 10.20 -0.82 -4.10
CA ILE A 321 10.43 0.61 -3.98
C ILE A 321 9.42 1.19 -2.99
N LYS A 322 9.87 2.12 -2.15
CA LYS A 322 9.00 2.85 -1.22
C LYS A 322 8.17 3.87 -2.01
N ASN A 323 6.87 3.92 -1.73
CA ASN A 323 6.00 5.00 -2.21
C ASN A 323 6.51 6.36 -1.74
N SER A 324 6.14 7.44 -2.45
CA SER A 324 6.47 8.81 -2.05
C SER A 324 6.04 9.07 -0.59
N PRO A 325 6.87 9.73 0.21
CA PRO A 325 6.56 9.96 1.61
C PRO A 325 5.42 10.97 1.78
N ASP A 326 4.67 10.85 2.87
CA ASP A 326 3.91 11.97 3.41
C ASP A 326 4.87 13.14 3.68
N TRP A 327 4.49 14.36 3.29
CA TRP A 327 5.31 15.54 3.48
C TRP A 327 4.89 16.26 4.75
N ASP A 328 5.78 16.31 5.74
CA ASP A 328 5.67 17.15 6.94
C ASP A 328 6.45 18.47 6.82
N PHE A 329 7.00 18.73 5.62
CA PHE A 329 7.81 19.90 5.27
C PHE A 329 8.96 20.21 6.23
N ASN A 330 9.50 19.20 6.94
CA ASN A 330 10.72 19.33 7.75
C ASN A 330 12.00 19.17 6.92
N ASN A 331 11.88 18.73 5.67
CA ASN A 331 12.99 18.57 4.73
C ASN A 331 13.57 19.92 4.30
N SER A 332 14.83 19.92 3.86
CA SER A 332 15.50 21.14 3.38
C SER A 332 15.01 21.62 2.01
N GLU A 333 14.42 20.71 1.22
CA GLU A 333 13.96 20.91 -0.15
C GLU A 333 12.67 20.12 -0.40
N LEU A 334 11.88 20.55 -1.38
CA LEU A 334 10.72 19.80 -1.86
C LEU A 334 11.21 18.57 -2.63
N GLY A 335 10.43 17.49 -2.58
CA GLY A 335 10.70 16.27 -3.34
C GLY A 335 10.56 16.43 -4.85
N VAL A 336 11.02 15.41 -5.57
CA VAL A 336 11.07 15.38 -7.03
C VAL A 336 9.69 15.31 -7.70
N GLU A 337 8.66 14.93 -6.96
CA GLU A 337 7.27 14.85 -7.41
C GLU A 337 6.59 16.22 -7.52
N TRP A 338 7.16 17.26 -6.91
CA TRP A 338 6.58 18.60 -6.89
C TRP A 338 6.91 19.37 -8.16
N ASN A 339 5.87 19.92 -8.78
CA ASN A 339 5.95 20.71 -10.00
C ASN A 339 5.23 22.04 -9.88
N TRP A 340 5.67 22.97 -10.71
CA TRP A 340 5.10 24.28 -10.93
C TRP A 340 4.50 24.37 -12.33
N ILE A 341 3.48 25.20 -12.47
CA ILE A 341 2.91 25.58 -13.77
C ILE A 341 3.83 26.67 -14.36
N GLY A 342 4.55 26.36 -15.44
CA GLY A 342 5.59 27.23 -15.99
C GLY A 342 6.80 27.41 -15.04
N ILE A 343 7.68 28.36 -15.39
CA ILE A 343 8.86 28.68 -14.58
C ILE A 343 8.44 29.44 -13.31
N PRO A 344 8.71 28.91 -12.10
CA PRO A 344 8.25 29.52 -10.86
C PRO A 344 9.05 30.77 -10.47
N VAL A 345 8.37 31.73 -9.85
CA VAL A 345 9.02 32.80 -9.07
C VAL A 345 9.44 32.19 -7.73
N LYS A 346 10.72 31.81 -7.62
CA LYS A 346 11.24 31.01 -6.49
C LYS A 346 11.05 31.68 -5.13
N GLU A 347 11.05 33.01 -5.10
CA GLU A 347 10.88 33.83 -3.88
C GLU A 347 9.50 33.65 -3.24
N ASN A 348 8.53 33.11 -3.98
CA ASN A 348 7.19 32.85 -3.48
C ASN A 348 7.09 31.55 -2.66
N TYR A 349 8.14 30.72 -2.61
CA TYR A 349 8.12 29.42 -1.92
C TYR A 349 9.28 29.30 -0.94
N SER A 350 9.01 28.89 0.30
CA SER A 350 10.07 28.74 1.31
C SER A 350 9.77 27.67 2.35
N LEU A 351 10.73 26.75 2.54
CA LEU A 351 10.78 25.81 3.67
C LEU A 351 11.63 26.36 4.84
N LYS A 352 12.21 27.56 4.67
CA LYS A 352 13.21 28.13 5.60
C LYS A 352 12.65 29.30 6.42
N GLU A 353 11.71 30.06 5.86
CA GLU A 353 11.11 31.21 6.53
C GLU A 353 10.26 30.83 7.76
N ASN A 354 9.70 29.61 7.75
CA ASN A 354 9.00 29.04 8.89
C ASN A 354 9.28 27.53 8.93
N LYS A 355 10.19 27.10 9.80
CA LYS A 355 10.62 25.69 9.87
C LYS A 355 9.44 24.77 10.21
N GLY A 356 9.34 23.64 9.49
CA GLY A 356 8.24 22.70 9.60
C GLY A 356 7.01 23.10 8.77
N PHE A 357 7.13 24.11 7.90
CA PHE A 357 6.05 24.53 6.99
C PHE A 357 6.59 24.81 5.60
N LEU A 358 5.77 24.53 4.58
CA LEU A 358 5.91 25.14 3.27
C LEU A 358 5.17 26.47 3.28
N ARG A 359 5.92 27.58 3.25
CA ARG A 359 5.37 28.92 3.06
C ARG A 359 5.20 29.22 1.58
N ILE A 360 4.00 29.63 1.20
CA ILE A 360 3.65 30.07 -0.15
C ILE A 360 3.14 31.52 -0.10
N LYS A 361 3.67 32.39 -0.96
CA LYS A 361 3.27 33.81 -1.09
C LYS A 361 2.56 34.06 -2.42
N GLY A 362 1.35 34.60 -2.34
CA GLY A 362 0.53 34.90 -3.50
C GLY A 362 1.16 35.95 -4.42
N SER A 363 0.64 36.01 -5.64
CA SER A 363 0.94 37.05 -6.63
C SER A 363 -0.34 37.48 -7.33
N ASP A 364 -0.25 38.49 -8.19
CA ASP A 364 -1.39 38.96 -9.01
C ASP A 364 -1.87 37.94 -10.06
N LYS A 365 -1.05 36.91 -10.35
CA LYS A 365 -1.34 35.81 -11.27
C LYS A 365 -2.22 34.75 -10.61
N ARG A 366 -3.23 34.29 -11.33
CA ARG A 366 -4.26 33.35 -10.87
C ARG A 366 -4.18 32.01 -11.58
N LEU A 367 -4.80 30.98 -11.00
CA LEU A 367 -4.95 29.68 -11.65
C LEU A 367 -5.66 29.80 -13.01
N ASP A 368 -6.62 30.73 -13.11
CA ASP A 368 -7.42 31.02 -14.30
C ASP A 368 -6.63 31.69 -15.45
N ASP A 369 -5.39 32.13 -15.21
CA ASP A 369 -4.62 32.93 -16.17
C ASP A 369 -3.83 32.05 -17.15
N TYR A 370 -3.97 32.34 -18.44
CA TYR A 370 -3.18 31.71 -19.50
C TYR A 370 -1.84 32.43 -19.72
N GLY A 371 -0.79 31.66 -20.02
CA GLY A 371 0.52 32.21 -20.43
C GLY A 371 1.38 32.76 -19.28
N VAL A 372 1.03 32.47 -18.03
CA VAL A 372 1.73 32.94 -16.82
C VAL A 372 2.03 31.79 -15.88
N SER A 373 3.00 31.98 -14.97
CA SER A 373 3.25 31.04 -13.86
C SER A 373 2.56 31.57 -12.59
N PRO A 374 1.41 31.01 -12.18
CA PRO A 374 0.77 31.36 -10.91
C PRO A 374 1.60 30.87 -9.73
N THR A 375 1.30 31.37 -8.52
CA THR A 375 1.88 30.75 -7.33
C THR A 375 1.14 29.44 -7.03
N PHE A 376 1.62 28.35 -7.62
CA PHE A 376 1.11 26.99 -7.52
C PHE A 376 2.26 26.00 -7.37
N VAL A 377 2.12 25.03 -6.48
CA VAL A 377 3.01 23.86 -6.41
C VAL A 377 2.17 22.62 -6.16
N GLY A 378 2.34 21.59 -6.98
CA GLY A 378 1.48 20.40 -6.92
C GLY A 378 2.18 19.14 -7.37
N ARG A 379 1.51 18.02 -7.17
CA ARG A 379 1.93 16.71 -7.68
C ARG A 379 0.84 16.11 -8.55
N ARG A 380 1.24 15.18 -9.43
CA ARG A 380 0.30 14.45 -10.31
C ARG A 380 -0.72 13.67 -9.49
N GLN A 381 -1.95 13.58 -9.98
CA GLN A 381 -2.87 12.53 -9.55
C GLN A 381 -2.45 11.22 -10.22
N GLU A 382 -2.20 10.18 -9.43
CA GLU A 382 -1.69 8.89 -9.90
C GLU A 382 -2.73 7.77 -9.75
N ASP A 383 -3.74 7.98 -8.90
CA ASP A 383 -4.77 7.00 -8.61
C ASP A 383 -6.16 7.53 -8.95
N ILE A 384 -7.01 6.63 -9.48
CA ILE A 384 -8.43 6.91 -9.70
C ILE A 384 -9.11 7.17 -8.35
N ASN A 385 -8.93 6.23 -7.42
CA ASN A 385 -9.44 6.32 -6.06
C ASN A 385 -8.31 6.83 -5.17
N PHE A 386 -8.43 8.03 -4.63
CA PHE A 386 -7.39 8.62 -3.78
C PHE A 386 -7.97 9.61 -2.77
N GLN A 387 -7.16 9.95 -1.77
CA GLN A 387 -7.36 11.12 -0.94
C GLN A 387 -6.09 11.94 -0.83
N ALA A 388 -6.23 13.26 -0.94
CA ALA A 388 -5.18 14.23 -0.65
C ALA A 388 -5.63 15.11 0.51
N THR A 389 -4.74 15.39 1.45
CA THR A 389 -5.02 16.26 2.61
C THR A 389 -3.88 17.21 2.87
N THR A 390 -4.22 18.40 3.36
CA THR A 390 -3.26 19.39 3.83
C THR A 390 -3.83 20.10 5.04
N ARG A 391 -2.97 20.57 5.92
CA ARG A 391 -3.30 21.49 7.00
C ARG A 391 -2.62 22.82 6.74
N MET A 392 -3.35 23.92 6.83
CA MET A 392 -2.84 25.24 6.49
C MET A 392 -3.38 26.35 7.38
N LYS A 393 -2.67 27.48 7.39
CA LYS A 393 -3.15 28.76 7.93
C LYS A 393 -2.81 29.89 6.96
N ALA A 394 -3.71 30.85 6.84
CA ALA A 394 -3.60 31.97 5.91
C ALA A 394 -3.31 33.29 6.66
N LYS A 395 -2.61 34.23 6.02
CA LYS A 395 -2.45 35.60 6.50
C LYS A 395 -2.39 36.58 5.33
N GLY A 396 -3.22 37.61 5.36
CA GLY A 396 -3.32 38.63 4.30
C GLY A 396 -4.62 38.53 3.52
N ASN A 397 -4.69 39.26 2.41
CA ASN A 397 -5.88 39.39 1.59
C ASN A 397 -5.66 38.72 0.22
N GLY A 398 -6.33 37.59 -0.01
CA GLY A 398 -6.18 36.81 -1.21
C GLY A 398 -6.72 35.39 -1.07
N ASN A 399 -6.62 34.59 -2.13
CA ASN A 399 -7.10 33.22 -2.18
C ASN A 399 -5.93 32.27 -1.87
N VAL A 400 -6.07 31.41 -0.87
CA VAL A 400 -5.08 30.36 -0.57
C VAL A 400 -5.78 29.03 -0.29
N GLY A 401 -5.29 27.93 -0.85
CA GLY A 401 -5.95 26.66 -0.67
C GLY A 401 -5.36 25.50 -1.45
N MET A 402 -6.20 24.51 -1.67
CA MET A 402 -5.88 23.28 -2.41
C MET A 402 -6.79 23.14 -3.64
N THR A 403 -6.24 22.63 -4.73
CA THR A 403 -6.92 22.50 -6.02
C THR A 403 -6.72 21.11 -6.65
N ALA A 404 -7.74 20.61 -7.34
CA ALA A 404 -7.60 19.64 -8.42
C ALA A 404 -7.58 20.39 -9.75
N TYR A 405 -6.41 20.48 -10.37
CA TYR A 405 -6.13 21.36 -11.50
C TYR A 405 -5.78 20.56 -12.75
N LEU A 406 -6.48 20.81 -13.86
CA LEU A 406 -6.05 20.36 -15.19
C LEU A 406 -5.40 21.51 -15.97
N CYS A 407 -6.11 22.64 -16.07
CA CYS A 407 -5.70 23.79 -16.88
C CYS A 407 -6.43 25.06 -16.39
N PRO A 408 -6.10 26.27 -16.90
CA PRO A 408 -6.70 27.51 -16.39
C PRO A 408 -8.22 27.62 -16.53
N SER A 409 -8.82 26.84 -17.43
CA SER A 409 -10.27 26.80 -17.59
C SER A 409 -10.92 25.57 -16.95
N ALA A 410 -10.17 24.71 -16.25
CA ALA A 410 -10.69 23.50 -15.63
C ALA A 410 -9.95 23.16 -14.33
N HIS A 411 -10.54 23.54 -13.19
CA HIS A 411 -10.02 23.23 -11.87
C HIS A 411 -11.09 23.33 -10.77
N TYR A 412 -10.94 22.56 -9.70
CA TYR A 412 -11.81 22.55 -8.53
C TYR A 412 -11.02 22.92 -7.28
N ASP A 413 -11.47 23.95 -6.57
CA ASP A 413 -10.68 24.55 -5.51
C ASP A 413 -11.47 24.65 -4.22
N LEU A 414 -10.75 24.42 -3.12
CA LEU A 414 -11.19 24.73 -1.78
C LEU A 414 -10.18 25.70 -1.18
N TYR A 415 -10.59 26.93 -0.90
CA TYR A 415 -9.67 28.02 -0.57
C TYR A 415 -10.25 28.98 0.46
N VAL A 416 -9.36 29.61 1.22
CA VAL A 416 -9.68 30.66 2.18
C VAL A 416 -9.43 32.02 1.53
N THR A 417 -10.39 32.92 1.68
CA THR A 417 -10.27 34.36 1.38
C THR A 417 -11.04 35.16 2.41
N ASP A 418 -10.48 36.26 2.89
CA ASP A 418 -11.13 37.17 3.86
C ASP A 418 -11.75 36.47 5.09
N GLY A 419 -11.06 35.43 5.62
CA GLY A 419 -11.55 34.66 6.77
C GLY A 419 -12.74 33.73 6.47
N GLN A 420 -13.01 33.47 5.19
CA GLN A 420 -14.11 32.62 4.72
C GLN A 420 -13.54 31.49 3.86
N LEU A 421 -13.96 30.25 4.17
CA LEU A 421 -13.72 29.10 3.29
C LEU A 421 -14.72 29.15 2.14
N LYS A 422 -14.22 29.01 0.92
CA LYS A 422 -14.98 28.99 -0.32
C LYS A 422 -14.65 27.78 -1.16
N LEU A 423 -15.66 27.33 -1.88
CA LEU A 423 -15.59 26.29 -2.91
C LEU A 423 -15.68 26.96 -4.27
N ARG A 424 -14.81 26.60 -5.22
CA ARG A 424 -14.87 27.05 -6.62
C ARG A 424 -14.82 25.87 -7.58
N TYR A 425 -15.71 25.91 -8.59
CA TYR A 425 -15.63 25.06 -9.77
C TYR A 425 -15.43 25.93 -11.00
N ARG A 426 -14.26 25.81 -11.64
CA ARG A 426 -13.97 26.39 -12.94
C ARG A 426 -14.21 25.35 -14.02
N LEU A 427 -15.17 25.61 -14.90
CA LEU A 427 -15.63 24.70 -15.96
C LEU A 427 -15.77 25.46 -17.28
N ASN A 428 -14.67 25.57 -18.02
CA ASN A 428 -14.54 26.46 -19.16
C ASN A 428 -14.95 27.89 -18.79
N ASP A 429 -15.94 28.45 -19.47
CA ASP A 429 -16.45 29.80 -19.19
C ASP A 429 -17.24 29.89 -17.87
N LEU A 430 -17.74 28.76 -17.36
CA LEU A 430 -18.51 28.73 -16.12
C LEU A 430 -17.57 28.80 -14.91
N CYS A 431 -17.94 29.64 -13.94
CA CYS A 431 -17.29 29.71 -12.64
C CYS A 431 -18.39 29.73 -11.57
N HIS A 432 -18.48 28.65 -10.80
CA HIS A 432 -19.35 28.56 -9.64
C HIS A 432 -18.52 28.80 -8.38
N VAL A 433 -19.03 29.64 -7.47
CA VAL A 433 -18.39 29.93 -6.17
C VAL A 433 -19.43 29.87 -5.07
N GLU A 434 -19.12 29.19 -3.98
CA GLU A 434 -19.98 29.04 -2.81
C GLU A 434 -19.22 29.34 -1.51
N ASP A 435 -19.86 30.03 -0.59
CA ASP A 435 -19.34 30.29 0.76
C ASP A 435 -19.68 29.11 1.69
N ILE A 436 -18.67 28.46 2.25
CA ILE A 436 -18.83 27.23 3.03
C ILE A 436 -18.95 27.51 4.52
N CYS A 437 -17.90 28.04 5.14
CA CYS A 437 -17.91 28.41 6.55
C CYS A 437 -16.87 29.49 6.87
N LYS A 438 -17.08 30.21 7.97
CA LYS A 438 -16.05 31.11 8.51
C LYS A 438 -14.86 30.29 9.02
N VAL A 439 -13.67 30.84 8.84
CA VAL A 439 -12.41 30.27 9.33
C VAL A 439 -11.86 31.25 10.38
N THR A 440 -11.40 30.74 11.51
CA THR A 440 -10.68 31.54 12.50
C THR A 440 -9.23 31.76 12.06
N ASP A 441 -8.45 32.56 12.79
CA ASP A 441 -7.01 32.71 12.52
C ASP A 441 -6.17 31.44 12.84
N ASP A 442 -6.83 30.32 13.14
CA ASP A 442 -6.23 29.01 13.43
C ASP A 442 -6.03 28.18 12.15
N PHE A 443 -5.57 26.93 12.33
CA PHE A 443 -5.40 25.98 11.23
C PHE A 443 -6.75 25.48 10.70
N ILE A 444 -6.80 25.32 9.37
CA ILE A 444 -7.85 24.59 8.68
C ILE A 444 -7.26 23.38 7.97
N TYR A 445 -8.02 22.30 7.94
CA TYR A 445 -7.67 21.07 7.23
C TYR A 445 -8.49 21.00 5.95
N LEU A 446 -7.83 20.80 4.82
CA LEU A 446 -8.46 20.68 3.51
C LEU A 446 -8.23 19.27 2.98
N ARG A 447 -9.19 18.77 2.21
CA ARG A 447 -9.15 17.44 1.62
C ARG A 447 -9.82 17.39 0.27
N ILE A 448 -9.22 16.66 -0.66
CA ILE A 448 -9.83 16.24 -1.92
C ILE A 448 -9.84 14.71 -1.94
N LYS A 449 -11.01 14.12 -2.12
CA LYS A 449 -11.18 12.68 -2.39
C LYS A 449 -11.58 12.50 -3.83
N GLY A 450 -10.88 11.65 -4.58
CA GLY A 450 -11.22 11.29 -5.95
C GLY A 450 -11.70 9.84 -6.04
N SER A 451 -12.58 9.61 -7.01
CA SER A 451 -13.05 8.29 -7.48
C SER A 451 -13.06 8.27 -9.01
N ASP A 452 -13.61 7.23 -9.62
CA ASP A 452 -13.83 7.20 -11.07
C ASP A 452 -14.85 8.25 -11.54
N GLU A 453 -15.82 8.62 -10.71
CA GLU A 453 -16.92 9.50 -11.10
C GLU A 453 -16.84 10.92 -10.54
N ILE A 454 -16.36 11.09 -9.31
CA ILE A 454 -16.45 12.35 -8.56
C ILE A 454 -15.15 12.73 -7.84
N TYR A 455 -14.93 14.03 -7.71
CA TYR A 455 -14.11 14.61 -6.66
C TYR A 455 -15.01 15.19 -5.57
N SER A 456 -14.78 14.81 -4.31
CA SER A 456 -15.37 15.44 -3.12
C SER A 456 -14.34 16.36 -2.46
N LEU A 457 -14.68 17.64 -2.30
CA LEU A 457 -13.88 18.64 -1.62
C LEU A 457 -14.42 18.77 -0.19
N MET A 458 -13.55 18.59 0.79
CA MET A 458 -13.90 18.46 2.20
C MET A 458 -12.99 19.30 3.07
N TYR A 459 -13.47 19.69 4.25
CA TYR A 459 -12.71 20.48 5.21
C TYR A 459 -12.95 20.01 6.64
N SER A 460 -12.04 20.35 7.55
CA SER A 460 -12.23 20.22 8.99
C SER A 460 -11.69 21.45 9.71
N THR A 461 -12.43 21.91 10.73
CA THR A 461 -12.02 23.00 11.63
C THR A 461 -11.50 22.49 12.97
N ASP A 462 -11.66 21.20 13.28
CA ASP A 462 -11.20 20.58 14.53
C ASP A 462 -10.06 19.56 14.30
N GLY A 463 -9.79 19.20 13.04
CA GLY A 463 -8.77 18.23 12.64
C GLY A 463 -9.18 16.77 12.80
N THR A 464 -10.41 16.49 13.23
CA THR A 464 -10.92 15.14 13.51
C THR A 464 -12.15 14.78 12.68
N HIS A 465 -13.06 15.74 12.46
CA HIS A 465 -14.28 15.53 11.67
C HIS A 465 -14.21 16.34 10.39
N TYR A 466 -14.26 15.66 9.24
CA TYR A 466 -14.35 16.34 7.95
C TYR A 466 -15.80 16.46 7.49
N SER A 467 -16.18 17.69 7.12
CA SER A 467 -17.43 18.01 6.43
C SER A 467 -17.19 18.12 4.93
N GLU A 468 -18.16 17.69 4.12
CA GLU A 468 -18.12 17.94 2.67
C GLU A 468 -18.50 19.40 2.40
N ALA A 469 -17.64 20.11 1.67
CA ALA A 469 -17.93 21.44 1.13
C ALA A 469 -18.76 21.31 -0.16
N GLY A 470 -18.43 20.32 -0.99
CA GLY A 470 -19.18 19.95 -2.18
C GLY A 470 -18.47 18.86 -2.97
N HIS A 471 -19.10 18.39 -4.04
CA HIS A 471 -18.49 17.45 -4.99
C HIS A 471 -18.81 17.83 -6.44
N MET A 472 -17.98 17.37 -7.37
CA MET A 472 -18.18 17.57 -8.82
C MET A 472 -17.64 16.39 -9.63
N ASN A 473 -18.21 16.14 -10.81
CA ASN A 473 -17.79 15.02 -11.65
C ASN A 473 -16.36 15.17 -12.15
N THR A 474 -15.59 14.07 -12.12
CA THR A 474 -14.23 13.99 -12.67
C THR A 474 -14.18 14.36 -14.15
N ARG A 475 -15.19 13.93 -14.93
CA ARG A 475 -15.22 14.10 -16.39
C ARG A 475 -15.01 15.53 -16.85
N TYR A 476 -15.39 16.55 -16.08
CA TYR A 476 -15.19 17.93 -16.54
C TYR A 476 -13.75 18.44 -16.35
N LEU A 477 -12.88 17.68 -15.67
CA LEU A 477 -11.43 17.87 -15.64
C LEU A 477 -10.68 16.88 -16.53
N SER A 478 -11.38 16.23 -17.47
CA SER A 478 -10.74 15.28 -18.39
C SER A 478 -10.11 15.97 -19.59
N THR A 479 -9.17 15.27 -20.21
CA THR A 479 -8.59 15.64 -21.50
C THR A 479 -9.63 15.65 -22.61
N GLU A 480 -10.61 14.75 -22.62
CA GLU A 480 -11.67 14.74 -23.64
C GLU A 480 -12.57 15.99 -23.57
N THR A 481 -12.76 16.55 -22.37
CA THR A 481 -13.58 17.76 -22.20
C THR A 481 -12.81 19.04 -22.51
N ASN A 482 -11.53 19.11 -22.13
CA ASN A 482 -10.76 20.36 -22.15
C ASN A 482 -9.65 20.40 -23.20
N GLY A 483 -9.34 19.26 -23.83
CA GLY A 483 -8.18 19.09 -24.70
C GLY A 483 -6.86 19.04 -23.94
N GLY A 484 -5.77 19.28 -24.66
CA GLY A 484 -4.40 19.20 -24.15
C GLY A 484 -3.86 17.77 -24.10
N PHE A 485 -2.71 17.63 -23.46
CA PHE A 485 -1.97 16.35 -23.37
C PHE A 485 -1.57 15.98 -21.94
N THR A 486 -2.10 16.71 -20.97
CA THR A 486 -1.76 16.60 -19.54
C THR A 486 -2.81 15.80 -18.76
N GLY A 487 -2.52 15.56 -17.48
CA GLY A 487 -3.48 15.01 -16.51
C GLY A 487 -3.62 15.93 -15.31
N VAL A 488 -4.57 15.62 -14.43
CA VAL A 488 -4.87 16.41 -13.24
C VAL A 488 -3.71 16.39 -12.24
N TYR A 489 -3.41 17.57 -11.70
CA TYR A 489 -2.54 17.77 -10.54
C TYR A 489 -3.36 18.09 -9.30
N ILE A 490 -2.90 17.60 -8.16
CA ILE A 490 -3.36 18.07 -6.85
C ILE A 490 -2.34 19.05 -6.32
N GLY A 491 -2.74 20.30 -6.13
CA GLY A 491 -1.80 21.38 -5.83
C GLY A 491 -2.24 22.31 -4.72
N LEU A 492 -1.24 23.00 -4.16
CA LEU A 492 -1.35 24.07 -3.20
C LEU A 492 -1.12 25.39 -3.92
N PHE A 493 -1.91 26.42 -3.62
CA PHE A 493 -1.83 27.68 -4.35
C PHE A 493 -2.04 28.91 -3.47
N ALA A 494 -1.63 30.07 -3.99
CA ALA A 494 -1.86 31.38 -3.40
C ALA A 494 -2.02 32.47 -4.49
N GLU A 495 -3.05 33.32 -4.35
CA GLU A 495 -3.37 34.41 -5.28
C GLU A 495 -3.64 35.70 -4.49
N GLY A 496 -3.11 36.84 -4.93
CA GLY A 496 -3.24 38.13 -4.26
C GLY A 496 -2.16 38.39 -3.21
N ASP A 497 -2.38 39.41 -2.39
CA ASP A 497 -1.46 39.85 -1.32
C ASP A 497 -1.68 39.03 -0.05
N VAL A 498 -1.31 37.75 -0.13
CA VAL A 498 -1.56 36.74 0.89
C VAL A 498 -0.36 35.81 1.03
N GLN A 499 -0.16 35.27 2.23
CA GLN A 499 0.75 34.16 2.47
C GLN A 499 0.03 33.03 3.20
N ALA A 500 0.40 31.80 2.90
CA ALA A 500 -0.07 30.60 3.59
C ALA A 500 1.11 29.76 4.10
N ASP A 501 0.97 29.24 5.32
CA ASP A 501 1.86 28.24 5.88
C ASP A 501 1.14 26.89 5.83
N TYR A 502 1.64 25.96 5.01
CA TYR A 502 1.17 24.59 4.90
C TYR A 502 2.04 23.68 5.80
N ASP A 503 1.41 22.98 6.74
CA ASP A 503 2.06 22.12 7.74
C ASP A 503 2.44 20.77 7.16
N ASN A 504 1.58 20.23 6.30
CA ASN A 504 1.79 18.92 5.69
C ASN A 504 1.04 18.81 4.37
N PHE A 505 1.44 17.82 3.56
CA PHE A 505 0.67 17.33 2.44
C PHE A 505 0.75 15.81 2.39
N LYS A 506 -0.40 15.15 2.44
CA LYS A 506 -0.53 13.70 2.36
C LYS A 506 -1.33 13.30 1.14
N TYR A 507 -0.88 12.29 0.42
CA TYR A 507 -1.60 11.68 -0.68
C TYR A 507 -1.62 10.17 -0.50
N MET A 508 -2.82 9.59 -0.51
CA MET A 508 -3.01 8.16 -0.32
C MET A 508 -3.92 7.60 -1.40
N PRO A 509 -3.51 6.53 -2.12
CA PRO A 509 -4.46 5.74 -2.90
C PRO A 509 -5.51 5.13 -1.96
N ILE A 510 -6.78 5.21 -2.36
CA ILE A 510 -7.88 4.50 -1.69
C ILE A 510 -7.99 3.13 -2.35
N VAL A 511 -7.57 2.10 -1.64
CA VAL A 511 -7.85 0.72 -2.02
C VAL A 511 -9.28 0.40 -1.55
N PRO A 512 -10.15 -0.21 -2.38
CA PRO A 512 -11.44 -0.71 -1.90
C PRO A 512 -11.25 -1.59 -0.66
N GLU A 513 -12.21 -1.60 0.27
CA GLU A 513 -12.23 -2.46 1.47
C GLU A 513 -12.28 -3.95 1.07
N VAL A 514 -11.14 -4.45 0.62
CA VAL A 514 -10.90 -5.84 0.28
C VAL A 514 -9.77 -6.28 1.18
N SER A 515 -10.01 -7.39 1.89
CA SER A 515 -8.96 -8.02 2.65
C SER A 515 -7.73 -8.25 1.75
N PRO A 516 -6.53 -7.83 2.19
CA PRO A 516 -5.32 -8.08 1.41
C PRO A 516 -5.09 -9.59 1.22
N LYS A 517 -5.60 -10.40 2.15
CA LYS A 517 -5.49 -11.86 2.17
C LYS A 517 -6.27 -12.56 1.06
N LEU A 518 -7.31 -11.92 0.50
CA LEU A 518 -8.06 -12.47 -0.63
C LEU A 518 -7.24 -12.54 -1.92
N MET A 519 -6.31 -11.60 -2.08
CA MET A 519 -5.51 -11.46 -3.31
C MET A 519 -4.13 -12.10 -3.19
N SER A 520 -3.53 -12.10 -1.99
CA SER A 520 -2.15 -12.57 -1.81
C SER A 520 -2.02 -14.04 -1.42
N GLY A 521 -3.04 -14.63 -0.77
CA GLY A 521 -2.92 -15.97 -0.16
C GLY A 521 -2.22 -15.98 1.20
N ASP A 522 -1.90 -14.81 1.75
CA ASP A 522 -1.20 -14.60 3.03
C ASP A 522 -2.05 -14.92 4.26
N ALA A 523 -1.45 -15.47 5.33
CA ALA A 523 -2.15 -15.86 6.56
C ALA A 523 -2.36 -14.70 7.55
N ASN A 524 -1.54 -13.64 7.52
CA ASN A 524 -1.71 -12.48 8.37
C ASN A 524 -2.49 -11.34 7.69
N PRO A 525 -3.22 -10.51 8.45
CA PRO A 525 -3.47 -10.62 9.90
C PRO A 525 -4.45 -11.74 10.28
N LEU A 526 -4.60 -12.02 11.58
CA LEU A 526 -5.54 -13.04 12.10
C LEU A 526 -6.98 -12.75 11.65
N LEU A 527 -7.46 -11.54 11.91
CA LEU A 527 -8.75 -11.00 11.45
C LEU A 527 -8.48 -9.84 10.49
N ASP A 528 -9.25 -9.77 9.40
CA ASP A 528 -9.06 -8.79 8.32
C ASP A 528 -10.20 -7.78 8.17
N PHE A 529 -11.26 -7.93 8.96
CA PHE A 529 -12.46 -7.10 8.96
C PHE A 529 -12.53 -6.17 10.19
N MET A 530 -11.53 -6.20 11.08
CA MET A 530 -11.49 -5.33 12.26
C MET A 530 -10.07 -5.12 12.77
N PHE A 531 -9.85 -4.00 13.46
CA PHE A 531 -8.59 -3.69 14.12
C PHE A 531 -8.47 -4.34 15.50
N THR A 532 -7.32 -4.98 15.76
CA THR A 532 -7.01 -5.71 17.00
C THR A 532 -5.55 -5.50 17.39
N ALA A 533 -5.25 -5.45 18.69
CA ALA A 533 -3.87 -5.26 19.13
C ALA A 533 -3.54 -6.07 20.40
N ASP A 534 -2.27 -5.97 20.82
CA ASP A 534 -1.78 -6.44 22.12
C ASP A 534 -2.23 -7.88 22.46
N PRO A 535 -1.77 -8.89 21.69
CA PRO A 535 -2.32 -10.23 21.76
C PRO A 535 -1.93 -10.96 23.06
N THR A 536 -2.74 -11.94 23.46
CA THR A 536 -2.41 -13.01 24.41
C THR A 536 -3.13 -14.30 24.01
N ALA A 537 -2.62 -15.47 24.38
CA ALA A 537 -3.20 -16.74 23.95
C ALA A 537 -3.20 -17.82 25.04
N VAL A 538 -4.15 -18.76 24.92
CA VAL A 538 -4.22 -19.98 25.74
C VAL A 538 -4.73 -21.15 24.92
N GLU A 539 -4.07 -22.30 25.02
CA GLU A 539 -4.59 -23.55 24.46
C GLU A 539 -5.67 -24.13 25.38
N TYR A 540 -6.80 -24.59 24.84
CA TYR A 540 -7.81 -25.36 25.56
C TYR A 540 -8.43 -26.41 24.65
N GLU A 541 -8.49 -27.67 25.11
CA GLU A 541 -9.08 -28.80 24.38
C GLU A 541 -8.57 -28.95 22.92
N GLY A 542 -7.27 -28.75 22.69
CA GLY A 542 -6.61 -28.93 21.39
C GLY A 542 -6.79 -27.76 20.41
N ARG A 543 -7.35 -26.65 20.89
CA ARG A 543 -7.60 -25.42 20.14
C ARG A 543 -6.91 -24.24 20.81
N LEU A 544 -6.36 -23.33 20.02
CA LEU A 544 -5.67 -22.14 20.52
C LEU A 544 -6.63 -20.94 20.49
N TYR A 545 -6.84 -20.31 21.65
CA TYR A 545 -7.65 -19.10 21.80
C TYR A 545 -6.74 -17.90 21.96
N VAL A 546 -7.04 -16.81 21.23
CA VAL A 546 -6.31 -15.55 21.24
C VAL A 546 -7.25 -14.42 21.64
N TYR A 547 -6.76 -13.54 22.50
CA TYR A 547 -7.47 -12.35 23.00
C TYR A 547 -6.66 -11.12 22.63
N ALA A 548 -7.34 -10.04 22.30
CA ALA A 548 -6.72 -8.82 21.82
C ALA A 548 -7.46 -7.58 22.30
N THR A 549 -6.75 -6.45 22.40
CA THR A 549 -7.34 -5.11 22.49
C THR A 549 -8.26 -4.85 21.29
N ASN A 550 -9.43 -4.26 21.54
CA ASN A 550 -10.39 -3.90 20.49
C ASN A 550 -10.12 -2.49 19.91
N ASP A 551 -9.02 -2.32 19.18
CA ASP A 551 -8.70 -1.07 18.46
C ASP A 551 -9.86 -0.65 17.53
N ASN A 552 -10.66 -1.60 17.03
CA ASN A 552 -11.81 -1.32 16.19
C ASN A 552 -12.87 -0.45 16.88
N GLN A 553 -13.06 -0.59 18.20
CA GLN A 553 -14.01 0.24 18.95
C GLN A 553 -13.62 1.73 18.93
N GLN A 554 -12.31 2.01 18.97
CA GLN A 554 -11.81 3.37 18.78
C GLN A 554 -12.06 3.83 17.34
N TYR A 555 -11.73 3.00 16.35
CA TYR A 555 -11.94 3.29 14.93
C TYR A 555 -13.40 3.65 14.61
N GLU A 556 -14.36 2.87 15.12
CA GLU A 556 -15.79 3.14 14.96
C GLU A 556 -16.22 4.47 15.59
N ALA A 557 -15.58 4.86 16.70
CA ALA A 557 -15.89 6.10 17.40
C ALA A 557 -15.33 7.35 16.72
N VAL A 558 -14.13 7.27 16.14
CA VAL A 558 -13.43 8.42 15.54
C VAL A 558 -13.47 8.45 14.01
N GLY A 559 -13.92 7.36 13.39
CA GLY A 559 -13.94 7.16 11.95
C GLY A 559 -12.57 6.96 11.33
N ARG A 560 -12.56 6.68 10.01
CA ARG A 560 -11.34 6.42 9.22
C ARG A 560 -10.28 7.53 9.28
N ASP A 561 -10.70 8.75 9.58
CA ASP A 561 -9.86 9.94 9.56
C ASP A 561 -9.36 10.32 10.97
N GLY A 562 -9.85 9.64 12.00
CA GLY A 562 -9.45 9.87 13.38
C GLY A 562 -8.19 9.10 13.78
N ARG A 563 -7.73 9.36 15.00
CA ARG A 563 -6.52 8.74 15.58
C ARG A 563 -6.87 7.68 16.60
N ASN A 564 -6.03 6.65 16.67
CA ASN A 564 -6.09 5.64 17.70
C ASN A 564 -5.47 6.19 18.99
N THR A 565 -6.30 6.79 19.86
CA THR A 565 -5.88 7.29 21.18
C THR A 565 -6.20 6.32 22.31
N TYR A 566 -6.76 5.15 21.98
CA TYR A 566 -7.16 4.06 22.88
C TYR A 566 -8.30 4.41 23.87
N GLU A 567 -8.59 5.69 24.10
CA GLU A 567 -9.48 6.19 25.15
C GLU A 567 -10.92 5.65 25.12
N ARG A 568 -11.41 5.22 23.97
CA ARG A 568 -12.78 4.69 23.79
C ARG A 568 -12.86 3.17 23.91
N ILE A 569 -11.73 2.49 24.06
CA ILE A 569 -11.67 1.04 24.09
C ILE A 569 -12.11 0.54 25.46
N LYS A 570 -13.27 -0.11 25.52
CA LYS A 570 -13.86 -0.74 26.71
C LYS A 570 -14.33 -2.17 26.45
N SER A 571 -13.75 -2.80 25.44
CA SER A 571 -14.01 -4.18 25.09
C SER A 571 -12.72 -4.87 24.63
N LEU A 572 -12.72 -6.20 24.68
CA LEU A 572 -11.64 -7.06 24.20
C LEU A 572 -12.19 -8.02 23.14
N VAL A 573 -11.36 -8.49 22.23
CA VAL A 573 -11.74 -9.36 21.10
C VAL A 573 -11.29 -10.79 21.37
N MET A 574 -12.15 -11.76 21.05
CA MET A 574 -11.84 -13.19 21.18
C MET A 574 -11.82 -13.85 19.80
N MET A 575 -10.79 -14.65 19.54
CA MET A 575 -10.70 -15.47 18.34
C MET A 575 -9.98 -16.79 18.65
N SER A 576 -10.10 -17.80 17.79
CA SER A 576 -9.40 -19.06 18.01
C SER A 576 -9.10 -19.80 16.71
N THR A 577 -8.22 -20.78 16.77
CA THR A 577 -7.87 -21.63 15.64
C THR A 577 -7.43 -23.03 16.11
N ASP A 578 -7.57 -24.02 15.23
CA ASP A 578 -6.96 -25.34 15.37
C ASP A 578 -5.98 -25.66 14.23
N ASP A 579 -5.87 -24.77 13.24
CA ASP A 579 -5.03 -24.96 12.05
C ASP A 579 -4.06 -23.80 11.73
N MET A 580 -4.12 -22.74 12.54
CA MET A 580 -3.27 -21.54 12.49
C MET A 580 -3.51 -20.57 11.32
N VAL A 581 -4.39 -20.90 10.37
CA VAL A 581 -4.65 -20.06 9.17
C VAL A 581 -6.10 -19.62 9.05
N ASN A 582 -7.05 -20.48 9.45
CA ASN A 582 -8.45 -20.15 9.55
C ASN A 582 -8.76 -19.81 11.02
N TRP A 583 -9.26 -18.59 11.24
CA TRP A 583 -9.54 -18.06 12.57
C TRP A 583 -11.05 -17.92 12.77
N THR A 584 -11.57 -18.47 13.86
CA THR A 584 -12.96 -18.32 14.28
C THR A 584 -13.08 -17.12 15.19
N TYR A 585 -13.89 -16.14 14.80
CA TYR A 585 -14.17 -14.96 15.61
C TYR A 585 -15.26 -15.24 16.66
N HIS A 586 -14.98 -15.02 17.93
CA HIS A 586 -15.92 -15.31 19.03
C HIS A 586 -16.61 -14.06 19.59
N GLY A 587 -16.57 -12.95 18.87
CA GLY A 587 -17.15 -11.69 19.33
C GLY A 587 -16.24 -10.93 20.31
N ILE A 588 -16.88 -10.13 21.15
CA ILE A 588 -16.22 -9.26 22.12
C ILE A 588 -16.55 -9.65 23.56
N ILE A 589 -15.62 -9.35 24.47
CA ILE A 589 -15.87 -9.23 25.90
C ILE A 589 -16.23 -7.77 26.17
N ASP A 590 -17.50 -7.49 26.45
CA ASP A 590 -17.96 -6.14 26.81
C ASP A 590 -17.57 -5.81 28.26
N VAL A 591 -16.31 -5.39 28.44
CA VAL A 591 -15.76 -5.08 29.76
C VAL A 591 -16.50 -3.91 30.41
N ASN A 592 -17.01 -2.95 29.64
CA ASN A 592 -17.82 -1.85 30.16
C ASN A 592 -19.09 -2.35 30.87
N SER A 593 -19.76 -3.36 30.31
CA SER A 593 -20.93 -3.97 30.93
C SER A 593 -20.56 -4.82 32.15
N ILE A 594 -19.48 -5.60 32.06
CA ILE A 594 -19.06 -6.56 33.09
C ILE A 594 -18.40 -5.85 34.30
N ALA A 595 -17.67 -4.77 34.06
CA ALA A 595 -16.87 -4.04 35.03
C ALA A 595 -17.01 -2.51 34.82
N PRO A 596 -18.18 -1.90 35.11
CA PRO A 596 -18.48 -0.50 34.76
C PRO A 596 -17.59 0.56 35.44
N TRP A 597 -16.75 0.15 36.39
CA TRP A 597 -15.77 0.99 37.08
C TRP A 597 -14.50 1.28 36.25
N ILE A 598 -14.34 0.64 35.09
CA ILE A 598 -13.17 0.85 34.23
C ILE A 598 -13.22 2.21 33.50
N MET A 599 -12.04 2.78 33.28
CA MET A 599 -11.81 3.89 32.35
C MET A 599 -11.71 3.37 30.92
N ALA A 600 -10.93 2.32 30.72
CA ALA A 600 -10.71 1.65 29.43
C ALA A 600 -10.20 0.21 29.62
N SER A 601 -10.08 -0.58 28.55
CA SER A 601 -9.62 -1.98 28.60
C SER A 601 -8.76 -2.38 27.39
N TRP A 602 -7.46 -2.56 27.61
CA TRP A 602 -6.50 -2.98 26.58
C TRP A 602 -5.39 -3.86 27.17
N ALA A 603 -4.50 -4.35 26.31
CA ALA A 603 -3.37 -5.23 26.63
C ALA A 603 -3.76 -6.42 27.54
N PRO A 604 -4.65 -7.31 27.07
CA PRO A 604 -5.04 -8.47 27.84
C PRO A 604 -3.90 -9.45 28.06
N SER A 605 -3.92 -10.16 29.20
CA SER A 605 -3.10 -11.35 29.45
C SER A 605 -3.92 -12.45 30.10
N ILE A 606 -3.95 -13.62 29.46
CA ILE A 606 -4.76 -14.75 29.92
C ILE A 606 -3.93 -15.91 30.44
N VAL A 607 -4.41 -16.52 31.53
CA VAL A 607 -3.97 -17.84 31.99
C VAL A 607 -5.17 -18.70 32.32
N LYS A 608 -4.97 -20.03 32.35
CA LYS A 608 -5.99 -20.98 32.80
C LYS A 608 -5.42 -21.93 33.85
N ARG A 609 -6.28 -22.38 34.78
CA ARG A 609 -5.93 -23.39 35.78
C ARG A 609 -7.14 -24.24 36.11
N LYS A 610 -6.92 -25.53 36.37
CA LYS A 610 -7.97 -26.39 36.93
C LYS A 610 -8.07 -26.14 38.43
N GLU A 611 -9.23 -25.70 38.89
CA GLU A 611 -9.48 -25.35 40.28
C GLU A 611 -10.03 -26.54 41.08
N SER A 612 -10.16 -26.35 42.39
CA SER A 612 -10.66 -27.36 43.34
C SER A 612 -12.12 -27.76 43.10
N ASP A 613 -12.90 -26.96 42.37
CA ASP A 613 -14.25 -27.29 41.93
C ASP A 613 -14.28 -28.26 40.73
N GLY A 614 -13.10 -28.67 40.24
CA GLY A 614 -12.93 -29.60 39.14
C GLY A 614 -13.05 -28.97 37.75
N LYS A 615 -13.33 -27.66 37.65
CA LYS A 615 -13.44 -26.93 36.39
C LYS A 615 -12.13 -26.26 36.02
N THR A 616 -11.94 -26.01 34.73
CA THR A 616 -10.89 -25.11 34.27
C THR A 616 -11.40 -23.69 34.36
N HIS A 617 -10.74 -22.84 35.14
CA HIS A 617 -11.00 -21.41 35.22
C HIS A 617 -10.01 -20.67 34.34
N PHE A 618 -10.49 -19.61 33.70
CA PHE A 618 -9.74 -18.67 32.89
C PHE A 618 -9.68 -17.35 33.64
N TYR A 619 -8.49 -16.78 33.75
CA TYR A 619 -8.22 -15.51 34.41
C TYR A 619 -7.62 -14.57 33.36
N LEU A 620 -8.35 -13.51 33.03
CA LEU A 620 -7.98 -12.52 32.02
C LEU A 620 -7.69 -11.19 32.71
N TYR A 621 -6.42 -10.81 32.74
CA TYR A 621 -5.97 -9.52 33.27
C TYR A 621 -5.94 -8.51 32.14
N PHE A 622 -6.24 -7.25 32.42
CA PHE A 622 -6.24 -6.19 31.40
C PHE A 622 -5.87 -4.83 32.00
N SER A 623 -5.32 -3.94 31.18
CA SER A 623 -5.05 -2.55 31.54
C SER A 623 -6.35 -1.77 31.70
N ASN A 624 -6.62 -1.27 32.90
CA ASN A 624 -7.63 -0.26 33.16
C ASN A 624 -7.05 1.13 32.89
N SER A 625 -6.88 1.44 31.61
CA SER A 625 -6.05 2.55 31.14
C SER A 625 -4.62 2.48 31.73
N GLY A 626 -3.91 3.60 31.82
CA GLY A 626 -2.66 3.69 32.58
C GLY A 626 -2.85 3.67 34.11
N PHE A 627 -4.09 3.63 34.61
CA PHE A 627 -4.38 3.77 36.04
C PHE A 627 -4.20 2.47 36.83
N GLY A 628 -4.50 1.32 36.24
CA GLY A 628 -4.49 0.04 36.95
C GLY A 628 -4.59 -1.19 36.07
N THR A 629 -4.61 -2.36 36.70
CA THR A 629 -4.85 -3.66 36.06
C THR A 629 -6.10 -4.30 36.67
N GLY A 630 -7.09 -4.62 35.85
CA GLY A 630 -8.29 -5.38 36.21
C GLY A 630 -8.12 -6.88 35.98
N VAL A 631 -9.09 -7.67 36.46
CA VAL A 631 -9.16 -9.13 36.22
C VAL A 631 -10.60 -9.55 35.96
N LEU A 632 -10.80 -10.41 34.96
CA LEU A 632 -12.06 -11.08 34.65
C LEU A 632 -11.88 -12.60 34.78
N THR A 633 -12.97 -13.30 35.09
CA THR A 633 -12.97 -14.76 35.21
C THR A 633 -14.10 -15.42 34.42
N ALA A 634 -13.82 -16.62 33.92
CA ALA A 634 -14.79 -17.49 33.25
C ALA A 634 -14.43 -18.97 33.44
N THR A 635 -15.37 -19.87 33.19
CA THR A 635 -15.13 -21.35 33.15
C THR A 635 -15.13 -21.92 31.73
N SER A 636 -15.13 -21.03 30.74
CA SER A 636 -15.06 -21.29 29.31
C SER A 636 -14.21 -20.20 28.68
N PRO A 637 -13.39 -20.52 27.65
CA PRO A 637 -12.52 -19.54 27.01
C PRO A 637 -13.31 -18.42 26.30
N VAL A 638 -14.58 -18.63 25.98
CA VAL A 638 -15.43 -17.61 25.32
C VAL A 638 -16.40 -16.92 26.28
N GLY A 639 -16.39 -17.30 27.56
CA GLY A 639 -17.30 -16.78 28.58
C GLY A 639 -18.50 -17.69 28.89
N PRO A 640 -19.54 -17.19 29.58
CA PRO A 640 -19.70 -15.80 30.00
C PRO A 640 -18.63 -15.36 31.01
N TRP A 641 -18.21 -14.10 30.88
CA TRP A 641 -17.19 -13.48 31.71
C TRP A 641 -17.81 -12.75 32.91
N SER A 642 -17.08 -12.70 34.02
CA SER A 642 -17.49 -11.98 35.23
C SER A 642 -16.34 -11.16 35.79
N SER A 643 -16.64 -10.03 36.43
CA SER A 643 -15.67 -9.25 37.20
C SER A 643 -15.73 -9.70 38.66
N PRO A 644 -14.78 -10.52 39.15
CA PRO A 644 -14.79 -10.96 40.55
C PRO A 644 -14.54 -9.81 41.54
N LEU A 645 -14.00 -8.68 41.05
CA LEU A 645 -13.72 -7.48 41.82
C LEU A 645 -14.56 -6.29 41.30
N ASN A 646 -14.83 -5.31 42.17
CA ASN A 646 -15.47 -4.04 41.81
C ASN A 646 -14.46 -2.87 41.67
N LYS A 647 -13.19 -3.22 41.46
CA LYS A 647 -12.03 -2.32 41.36
C LYS A 647 -10.89 -3.04 40.64
N SER A 648 -9.85 -2.30 40.27
CA SER A 648 -8.59 -2.88 39.79
C SER A 648 -7.99 -3.83 40.85
N LEU A 649 -7.35 -4.91 40.40
CA LEU A 649 -6.55 -5.78 41.26
C LEU A 649 -5.35 -5.01 41.84
N ILE A 650 -4.73 -4.18 40.99
CA ILE A 650 -3.67 -3.25 41.33
C ILE A 650 -3.92 -1.92 40.61
N ASP A 651 -3.65 -0.80 41.28
CA ASP A 651 -3.77 0.55 40.75
C ASP A 651 -2.58 1.42 41.17
N ALA A 652 -2.47 2.63 40.60
CA ALA A 652 -1.39 3.57 40.88
C ALA A 652 -1.19 3.92 42.38
N ASN A 653 -2.20 3.66 43.22
CA ASN A 653 -2.18 3.91 44.67
C ASN A 653 -1.82 2.67 45.49
N THR A 654 -1.62 1.52 44.86
CA THR A 654 -1.32 0.28 45.56
C THR A 654 0.02 0.38 46.31
N PRO A 655 0.04 0.13 47.64
CA PRO A 655 1.27 0.17 48.42
C PRO A 655 2.33 -0.81 47.89
N GLY A 656 3.58 -0.39 47.86
CA GLY A 656 4.71 -1.23 47.42
C GLY A 656 5.10 -1.09 45.96
N LEU A 657 4.35 -0.34 45.13
CA LEU A 657 4.68 -0.13 43.71
C LEU A 657 6.02 0.61 43.45
N GLY A 658 6.49 1.43 44.40
CA GLY A 658 7.70 2.24 44.21
C GLY A 658 7.59 3.13 42.98
N ASP A 659 8.55 3.01 42.05
CA ASP A 659 8.62 3.77 40.79
C ASP A 659 7.66 3.24 39.71
N CYS A 660 7.06 2.06 39.89
CA CYS A 660 6.10 1.46 38.94
C CYS A 660 4.70 2.08 39.12
N LYS A 661 4.58 3.40 38.98
CA LYS A 661 3.33 4.15 39.24
C LYS A 661 2.26 4.02 38.15
N VAL A 662 2.58 3.36 37.05
CA VAL A 662 1.67 3.07 35.92
C VAL A 662 1.56 1.55 35.78
N PRO A 663 0.77 0.86 36.63
CA PRO A 663 0.66 -0.60 36.63
C PRO A 663 -0.29 -1.08 35.51
N PHE A 664 0.14 -0.82 34.27
CA PHE A 664 -0.53 -1.19 33.03
C PHE A 664 0.25 -2.26 32.27
N ASP A 665 -0.37 -2.81 31.23
CA ASP A 665 0.06 -3.93 30.37
C ASP A 665 0.42 -5.17 31.20
N PRO A 666 -0.56 -5.87 31.77
CA PRO A 666 -0.31 -7.02 32.60
C PRO A 666 0.27 -8.20 31.83
N GLY A 667 1.25 -8.87 32.43
CA GLY A 667 1.81 -10.14 31.96
C GLY A 667 1.66 -11.22 33.02
N THR A 668 0.90 -12.27 32.72
CA THR A 668 0.58 -13.32 33.71
C THR A 668 1.10 -14.68 33.27
N VAL A 669 1.64 -15.46 34.22
CA VAL A 669 2.01 -16.85 34.00
C VAL A 669 1.68 -17.72 35.21
N ILE A 670 1.43 -19.00 34.99
CA ILE A 670 1.32 -20.01 36.04
C ILE A 670 2.51 -20.96 35.92
N ASP A 671 3.25 -21.13 37.01
CA ASP A 671 4.42 -22.01 37.05
C ASP A 671 4.04 -23.50 37.17
N ALA A 672 5.03 -24.39 37.12
CA ALA A 672 4.82 -25.83 37.26
C ALA A 672 4.21 -26.27 38.61
N ASN A 673 4.23 -25.41 39.64
CA ASN A 673 3.62 -25.67 40.95
C ASN A 673 2.19 -25.14 41.05
N GLY A 674 1.65 -24.55 39.96
CA GLY A 674 0.33 -23.91 39.96
C GLY A 674 0.31 -22.53 40.59
N THR A 675 1.47 -21.91 40.83
CA THR A 675 1.60 -20.56 41.40
C THR A 675 1.44 -19.52 40.29
N GLY A 676 0.52 -18.56 40.48
CA GLY A 676 0.33 -17.44 39.57
C GLY A 676 1.30 -16.30 39.83
N TRP A 677 1.75 -15.65 38.77
CA TRP A 677 2.65 -14.50 38.79
C TRP A 677 2.12 -13.42 37.86
N LEU A 678 2.23 -12.17 38.28
CA LEU A 678 1.79 -11.00 37.51
C LEU A 678 2.95 -10.00 37.40
N THR A 679 3.16 -9.46 36.21
CA THR A 679 4.02 -8.32 35.91
C THR A 679 3.22 -7.16 35.35
N VAL A 680 3.59 -5.92 35.66
CA VAL A 680 2.98 -4.69 35.13
C VAL A 680 4.03 -3.57 35.05
N GLY A 681 3.75 -2.51 34.29
CA GLY A 681 4.53 -1.28 34.33
C GLY A 681 4.67 -0.51 33.01
N ALA A 682 4.86 0.81 33.11
CA ALA A 682 5.26 1.74 32.03
C ALA A 682 6.51 2.51 32.44
N GLY A 683 7.56 2.51 31.62
CA GLY A 683 8.85 3.15 31.97
C GLY A 683 9.63 2.45 33.10
N SER A 684 8.94 1.72 33.97
CA SER A 684 9.47 0.86 35.02
C SER A 684 8.50 -0.29 35.24
N SER A 685 9.01 -1.51 35.41
CA SER A 685 8.19 -2.70 35.64
C SER A 685 8.37 -3.31 37.03
N CYS A 686 7.38 -4.08 37.46
CA CYS A 686 7.40 -4.83 38.71
C CYS A 686 6.73 -6.20 38.56
N ILE A 687 7.07 -7.11 39.48
CA ILE A 687 6.54 -8.47 39.56
C ILE A 687 6.01 -8.78 40.96
N MET A 688 4.94 -9.58 41.01
CA MET A 688 4.29 -10.02 42.23
C MET A 688 3.74 -11.44 42.09
N ARG A 689 3.64 -12.15 43.21
CA ARG A 689 2.97 -13.44 43.28
C ARG A 689 1.48 -13.23 43.51
N LEU A 690 0.66 -13.88 42.71
CA LEU A 690 -0.78 -13.91 42.90
C LEU A 690 -1.14 -14.87 44.05
N GLY A 691 -2.19 -14.54 44.78
CA GLY A 691 -2.78 -15.42 45.78
C GLY A 691 -3.36 -16.69 45.14
N LYS A 692 -3.69 -17.67 45.98
CA LYS A 692 -4.27 -18.94 45.52
C LYS A 692 -5.58 -18.78 44.75
N ASP A 693 -6.31 -17.69 45.01
CA ASP A 693 -7.54 -17.33 44.32
C ASP A 693 -7.32 -16.68 42.94
N MET A 694 -6.08 -16.37 42.56
CA MET A 694 -5.66 -15.65 41.35
C MET A 694 -6.23 -14.21 41.24
N ILE A 695 -6.92 -13.72 42.27
CA ILE A 695 -7.57 -12.41 42.29
C ILE A 695 -7.12 -11.55 43.48
N SER A 696 -6.02 -11.95 44.12
CA SER A 696 -5.34 -11.24 45.20
C SER A 696 -3.82 -11.29 45.00
N ILE A 697 -3.08 -10.47 45.75
CA ILE A 697 -1.60 -10.46 45.78
C ILE A 697 -1.14 -11.09 47.10
N ASP A 698 -0.22 -12.05 47.04
CA ASP A 698 0.29 -12.81 48.20
C ASP A 698 1.82 -12.74 48.32
N SER A 699 2.41 -11.63 47.88
CA SER A 699 3.82 -11.28 48.12
C SER A 699 4.01 -9.78 48.20
N GLU A 700 5.22 -9.37 48.58
CA GLU A 700 5.69 -8.01 48.27
C GLU A 700 5.75 -7.80 46.74
N ILE A 701 5.62 -6.55 46.32
CA ILE A 701 5.79 -6.12 44.92
C ILE A 701 7.27 -5.79 44.72
N VAL A 702 7.89 -6.40 43.71
CA VAL A 702 9.33 -6.25 43.47
C VAL A 702 9.56 -5.55 42.14
N LYS A 703 10.30 -4.44 42.17
CA LYS A 703 10.76 -3.75 40.95
C LYS A 703 11.70 -4.66 40.14
N MET A 704 11.48 -4.69 38.83
CA MET A 704 12.35 -5.38 37.89
C MET A 704 13.35 -4.39 37.28
N ASN A 705 14.62 -4.79 37.20
CA ASN A 705 15.65 -3.99 36.55
C ASN A 705 15.65 -4.30 35.04
N ALA A 706 14.65 -3.79 34.32
CA ALA A 706 14.49 -3.93 32.87
C ALA A 706 15.06 -2.69 32.15
N PRO A 707 16.25 -2.75 31.52
CA PRO A 707 16.85 -1.60 30.83
C PRO A 707 15.95 -1.04 29.73
N HIS A 708 15.86 0.29 29.64
CA HIS A 708 15.10 1.00 28.60
C HIS A 708 13.63 0.57 28.47
N HIS A 709 13.05 0.04 29.55
CA HIS A 709 11.68 -0.45 29.55
C HIS A 709 10.69 0.64 29.13
N PHE A 710 9.83 0.34 28.16
CA PHE A 710 8.73 1.18 27.74
C PHE A 710 7.40 0.61 28.22
N GLU A 711 6.98 -0.56 27.70
CA GLU A 711 5.67 -1.20 27.96
C GLU A 711 5.67 -2.70 27.57
N ALA A 712 4.48 -3.31 27.41
CA ALA A 712 4.28 -4.68 26.90
C ALA A 712 4.84 -5.80 27.79
N ASN A 713 4.46 -5.81 29.06
CA ASN A 713 4.94 -6.82 30.01
C ASN A 713 4.32 -8.18 29.71
N GLU A 714 5.16 -9.19 29.47
CA GLU A 714 4.70 -10.56 29.29
C GLU A 714 5.58 -11.54 30.09
N MET A 715 4.96 -12.63 30.53
CA MET A 715 5.60 -13.67 31.31
C MET A 715 5.37 -15.05 30.70
N ASN A 716 6.45 -15.82 30.62
CA ASN A 716 6.46 -17.21 30.20
C ASN A 716 7.22 -18.07 31.22
N TYR A 717 6.91 -19.38 31.28
CA TYR A 717 7.61 -20.32 32.15
C TYR A 717 8.12 -21.50 31.33
N ILE A 718 9.42 -21.49 31.03
CA ILE A 718 10.06 -22.41 30.10
C ILE A 718 11.15 -23.19 30.84
N ASN A 719 11.02 -24.52 30.87
CA ASN A 719 12.01 -25.44 31.46
C ASN A 719 12.47 -25.01 32.87
N GLY A 720 11.49 -24.71 33.72
CA GLY A 720 11.72 -24.29 35.10
C GLY A 720 12.24 -22.86 35.27
N THR A 721 12.19 -22.03 34.23
CA THR A 721 12.72 -20.65 34.21
C THR A 721 11.61 -19.66 33.89
N TYR A 722 11.53 -18.57 34.65
CA TYR A 722 10.69 -17.43 34.32
C TYR A 722 11.36 -16.62 33.22
N VAL A 723 10.61 -16.36 32.16
CA VAL A 723 11.01 -15.53 31.03
C VAL A 723 10.11 -14.32 31.02
N TYR A 724 10.68 -13.14 31.19
CA TYR A 724 9.98 -11.87 31.15
C TYR A 724 10.32 -11.15 29.85
N THR A 725 9.31 -10.74 29.09
CA THR A 725 9.46 -9.99 27.84
C THR A 725 8.86 -8.61 27.97
N TYR A 726 9.47 -7.63 27.30
CA TYR A 726 9.02 -6.24 27.30
C TYR A 726 9.53 -5.49 26.06
N ASN A 727 8.87 -4.37 25.75
CA ASN A 727 9.26 -3.47 24.67
C ASN A 727 10.19 -2.36 25.19
N THR A 728 11.23 -2.03 24.43
CA THR A 728 12.10 -0.89 24.74
C THR A 728 11.55 0.43 24.22
N ASP A 729 12.08 1.55 24.71
CA ASP A 729 11.64 2.90 24.30
C ASP A 729 12.02 3.28 22.84
N TRP A 730 11.74 4.52 22.45
CA TRP A 730 11.96 5.00 21.08
C TRP A 730 13.34 5.63 20.84
N GLN A 731 14.29 5.45 21.77
CA GLN A 731 15.61 6.07 21.70
C GLN A 731 16.55 5.34 20.73
N ASP A 732 17.65 6.00 20.37
CA ASP A 732 18.66 5.48 19.42
C ASP A 732 19.75 4.62 20.08
N TYR A 733 19.68 4.46 21.41
CA TYR A 733 20.62 3.73 22.25
C TYR A 733 22.10 4.02 21.94
N SER A 734 22.44 5.30 21.73
CA SER A 734 23.81 5.74 21.54
C SER A 734 24.74 5.42 22.72
N ASP A 735 24.19 5.17 23.90
CA ASP A 735 24.85 4.79 25.15
C ASP A 735 24.85 3.27 25.43
N TRP A 736 24.51 2.43 24.44
CA TRP A 736 24.39 0.98 24.60
C TRP A 736 25.67 0.33 25.14
N ASN A 737 25.61 -0.18 26.38
CA ASN A 737 26.74 -0.75 27.10
C ASN A 737 26.51 -2.22 27.52
N TYR A 738 25.49 -2.87 26.98
CA TYR A 738 25.16 -4.27 27.25
C TYR A 738 25.92 -5.21 26.31
N THR A 739 26.08 -6.47 26.74
CA THR A 739 26.72 -7.52 25.93
C THR A 739 25.84 -7.99 24.76
N ALA A 740 24.56 -7.68 24.80
CA ALA A 740 23.60 -7.93 23.73
C ALA A 740 23.86 -7.03 22.50
N GLU A 741 23.44 -7.48 21.31
CA GLU A 741 23.46 -6.64 20.11
C GLU A 741 22.65 -5.36 20.33
N LYS A 742 23.15 -4.23 19.81
CA LYS A 742 22.46 -2.95 19.89
C LYS A 742 21.13 -3.04 19.13
N PRO A 743 19.97 -2.85 19.80
CA PRO A 743 18.67 -2.96 19.15
C PRO A 743 18.36 -1.74 18.28
N THR A 744 17.32 -1.90 17.47
CA THR A 744 16.60 -0.77 16.88
C THR A 744 15.60 -0.18 17.89
N LYS A 745 15.09 1.01 17.62
CA LYS A 745 14.08 1.68 18.45
C LYS A 745 12.83 0.81 18.60
N CYS A 746 12.22 0.77 19.78
CA CYS A 746 10.94 0.10 20.03
C CYS A 746 10.93 -1.39 19.60
N SER A 747 11.81 -2.17 20.22
CA SER A 747 12.03 -3.59 19.95
C SER A 747 11.79 -4.46 21.20
N MET A 748 11.52 -5.75 21.00
CA MET A 748 11.20 -6.67 22.09
C MET A 748 12.43 -7.37 22.63
N PHE A 749 12.56 -7.35 23.96
CA PHE A 749 13.64 -7.97 24.72
C PHE A 749 13.11 -9.00 25.69
N TYR A 750 14.01 -9.86 26.18
CA TYR A 750 13.69 -10.80 27.23
C TYR A 750 14.73 -10.86 28.35
N MET A 751 14.26 -11.19 29.54
CA MET A 751 15.03 -11.45 30.74
C MET A 751 14.66 -12.81 31.32
N THR A 752 15.56 -13.45 32.06
CA THR A 752 15.27 -14.74 32.70
C THR A 752 15.61 -14.74 34.18
N SER A 753 14.82 -15.46 34.98
CA SER A 753 15.12 -15.74 36.39
C SER A 753 14.61 -17.13 36.82
N LYS A 754 15.24 -17.70 37.85
CA LYS A 754 14.73 -18.86 38.59
C LYS A 754 13.98 -18.47 39.87
N THR A 755 14.15 -17.23 40.33
CA THR A 755 13.68 -16.71 41.63
C THR A 755 13.09 -15.31 41.41
N PRO A 756 11.87 -15.20 40.85
CA PRO A 756 11.34 -13.96 40.27
C PRO A 756 11.24 -12.77 41.23
N LEU A 757 11.10 -13.01 42.55
CA LEU A 757 11.07 -11.97 43.59
C LEU A 757 12.47 -11.48 44.02
N ASP A 758 13.55 -12.15 43.63
CA ASP A 758 14.90 -11.62 43.84
C ASP A 758 15.25 -10.68 42.68
N LYS A 759 15.18 -9.37 42.92
CA LYS A 759 15.50 -8.32 41.93
C LYS A 759 16.90 -8.48 41.28
N THR A 760 17.83 -9.15 41.95
CA THR A 760 19.21 -9.33 41.45
C THR A 760 19.37 -10.60 40.61
N SER A 761 18.37 -11.48 40.61
CA SER A 761 18.41 -12.76 39.90
C SER A 761 18.08 -12.67 38.40
N TRP A 762 17.48 -11.56 37.97
CA TRP A 762 17.07 -11.33 36.59
C TRP A 762 18.27 -11.07 35.69
N LYS A 763 18.43 -11.92 34.67
CA LYS A 763 19.47 -11.81 33.66
C LYS A 763 18.88 -11.26 32.37
N TYR A 764 19.44 -10.16 31.91
CA TYR A 764 19.10 -9.54 30.62
C TYR A 764 19.72 -10.32 29.46
N HIS A 765 18.97 -10.52 28.38
CA HIS A 765 19.40 -11.21 27.15
C HIS A 765 19.22 -10.30 25.92
N ASN A 766 19.26 -10.88 24.72
CA ASN A 766 19.13 -10.16 23.45
C ASN A 766 17.68 -9.75 23.14
N ASN A 767 17.54 -8.85 22.17
CA ASN A 767 16.26 -8.67 21.50
C ASN A 767 15.89 -9.92 20.71
N TYR A 768 14.59 -10.16 20.59
CA TYR A 768 14.06 -11.29 19.85
C TYR A 768 12.99 -10.88 18.83
N LEU A 769 12.61 -9.60 18.76
CA LEU A 769 11.79 -9.05 17.69
C LEU A 769 12.15 -7.57 17.47
N LYS A 770 12.42 -7.16 16.24
CA LYS A 770 12.62 -5.74 15.90
C LYS A 770 11.28 -5.02 15.78
N ASN A 771 11.32 -3.70 15.58
CA ASN A 771 10.10 -2.95 15.27
C ASN A 771 9.52 -3.41 13.92
N PRO A 772 8.19 -3.42 13.72
CA PRO A 772 7.58 -3.74 12.43
C PRO A 772 8.15 -2.92 11.27
N GLY A 773 8.52 -1.65 11.53
CA GLY A 773 9.15 -0.77 10.55
C GLY A 773 10.48 -1.26 9.97
N ASP A 774 11.24 -2.05 10.74
CA ASP A 774 12.51 -2.62 10.30
C ASP A 774 12.33 -3.83 9.36
N TYR A 775 11.11 -4.37 9.28
CA TYR A 775 10.72 -5.44 8.37
C TYR A 775 9.98 -4.93 7.13
N GLY A 776 9.93 -3.60 6.92
CA GLY A 776 9.24 -2.99 5.78
C GLY A 776 7.73 -2.78 5.98
N LEU A 777 7.24 -2.98 7.20
CA LEU A 777 5.85 -2.65 7.60
C LEU A 777 5.78 -1.21 8.15
N GLY A 778 4.61 -0.77 8.60
CA GLY A 778 4.46 0.53 9.26
C GLY A 778 5.08 0.52 10.67
N PHE A 779 5.82 1.59 11.04
CA PHE A 779 6.33 1.74 12.41
C PHE A 779 5.17 1.90 13.40
N SER A 780 5.16 1.08 14.45
CA SER A 780 4.19 1.15 15.55
C SER A 780 4.88 0.88 16.89
N ASN A 781 4.17 1.07 18.00
CA ASN A 781 4.61 0.42 19.23
C ASN A 781 4.67 -1.11 19.05
N ASN A 782 5.36 -1.80 19.94
CA ASN A 782 5.61 -3.23 19.82
C ASN A 782 5.06 -3.94 21.05
N HIS A 783 4.24 -4.97 20.83
CA HIS A 783 3.65 -5.80 21.88
C HIS A 783 3.50 -7.21 21.34
N THR A 784 3.86 -8.21 22.14
CA THR A 784 3.92 -9.60 21.69
C THR A 784 3.24 -10.57 22.65
N HIS A 785 2.98 -11.77 22.14
CA HIS A 785 2.75 -12.95 22.96
C HIS A 785 3.46 -14.18 22.40
N LEU A 786 4.31 -14.81 23.22
CA LEU A 786 5.03 -16.03 22.87
C LEU A 786 4.24 -17.26 23.36
N HIS A 787 3.85 -18.16 22.45
CA HIS A 787 3.03 -19.32 22.79
C HIS A 787 3.51 -20.60 22.10
N LYS A 788 3.53 -21.72 22.83
CA LYS A 788 3.76 -23.04 22.25
C LYS A 788 2.44 -23.71 21.92
N PHE A 789 2.25 -24.14 20.67
CA PHE A 789 1.07 -24.89 20.24
C PHE A 789 1.48 -26.04 19.31
N ARG A 790 1.07 -27.26 19.62
CA ARG A 790 1.39 -28.49 18.86
C ARG A 790 2.88 -28.62 18.50
N ASP A 791 3.72 -28.58 19.53
CA ASP A 791 5.18 -28.75 19.46
C ASP A 791 5.96 -27.66 18.70
N LYS A 792 5.29 -26.57 18.30
CA LYS A 792 5.90 -25.41 17.68
C LYS A 792 5.70 -24.16 18.53
N TRP A 793 6.62 -23.22 18.41
CA TRP A 793 6.52 -21.91 19.04
C TRP A 793 6.05 -20.87 18.03
N TYR A 794 5.14 -20.03 18.47
CA TYR A 794 4.57 -18.94 17.69
C TYR A 794 4.74 -17.64 18.44
N LEU A 795 5.04 -16.58 17.68
CA LEU A 795 5.05 -15.23 18.18
C LEU A 795 3.86 -14.49 17.61
N PHE A 796 2.93 -14.12 18.49
CA PHE A 796 1.87 -13.17 18.18
C PHE A 796 2.40 -11.77 18.40
N TYR A 797 2.03 -10.85 17.52
CA TYR A 797 2.43 -9.44 17.59
C TYR A 797 1.37 -8.59 16.88
N HIS A 798 1.48 -7.27 16.91
CA HIS A 798 0.60 -6.40 16.13
C HIS A 798 1.38 -5.55 15.11
N THR A 799 0.69 -5.16 14.06
CA THR A 799 1.22 -4.29 12.99
C THR A 799 0.15 -3.31 12.51
N LEU A 800 0.47 -2.49 11.52
CA LEU A 800 -0.42 -1.49 10.91
C LEU A 800 -0.93 -1.88 9.52
N THR A 801 -0.89 -3.17 9.16
CA THR A 801 -1.06 -3.64 7.78
C THR A 801 -2.49 -3.51 7.23
N LEU A 802 -3.51 -3.45 8.09
CA LEU A 802 -4.91 -3.25 7.64
C LEU A 802 -5.26 -1.80 7.32
N GLN A 803 -4.47 -0.84 7.80
CA GLN A 803 -4.81 0.58 7.65
C GLN A 803 -5.03 1.00 6.19
N SER A 804 -4.24 0.44 5.27
CA SER A 804 -4.41 0.69 3.83
C SER A 804 -5.75 0.17 3.28
N SER A 805 -6.17 -1.03 3.67
CA SER A 805 -7.45 -1.63 3.24
C SER A 805 -8.66 -0.91 3.84
N PHE A 806 -8.52 -0.31 5.01
CA PHE A 806 -9.53 0.53 5.66
C PHE A 806 -9.39 2.02 5.30
N ASN A 807 -8.42 2.35 4.44
CA ASN A 807 -8.11 3.71 4.02
C ASN A 807 -8.01 4.71 5.18
N THR A 808 -7.18 4.35 6.17
CA THR A 808 -6.86 5.16 7.34
C THR A 808 -5.34 5.27 7.51
N ASP A 809 -4.88 6.32 8.18
CA ASP A 809 -3.51 6.45 8.68
C ASP A 809 -3.49 6.63 10.21
N GLY A 810 -4.61 6.31 10.87
CA GLY A 810 -4.91 6.69 12.25
C GLY A 810 -4.07 6.03 13.35
N GLY A 811 -3.21 5.08 13.02
CA GLY A 811 -2.46 4.24 13.95
C GLY A 811 -3.25 3.03 14.47
N PHE A 812 -4.24 2.54 13.70
CA PHE A 812 -5.04 1.37 14.08
C PHE A 812 -4.30 0.07 13.76
N ARG A 813 -4.23 -0.84 14.75
CA ARG A 813 -3.37 -2.02 14.69
C ARG A 813 -4.14 -3.29 14.39
N ASN A 814 -3.43 -4.33 13.96
CA ASN A 814 -3.97 -5.67 13.72
C ASN A 814 -3.01 -6.74 14.24
N VAL A 815 -3.55 -7.78 14.87
CA VAL A 815 -2.76 -8.92 15.35
C VAL A 815 -2.31 -9.80 14.17
N CYS A 816 -1.06 -10.24 14.23
CA CYS A 816 -0.39 -11.14 13.30
C CYS A 816 0.31 -12.27 14.08
N VAL A 817 0.69 -13.34 13.38
CA VAL A 817 1.45 -14.46 13.94
C VAL A 817 2.48 -14.99 12.95
N ASP A 818 3.68 -15.30 13.46
CA ASP A 818 4.73 -16.02 12.75
C ASP A 818 5.29 -17.14 13.63
N GLU A 819 5.87 -18.18 13.01
CA GLU A 819 6.60 -19.23 13.72
C GLU A 819 7.94 -18.65 14.23
N ILE A 820 8.33 -19.00 15.46
CA ILE A 820 9.59 -18.57 16.06
C ILE A 820 10.34 -19.77 16.63
N ASN A 821 11.66 -19.75 16.56
CA ASN A 821 12.48 -20.79 17.17
C ASN A 821 12.76 -20.45 18.64
N VAL A 822 12.56 -21.44 19.52
CA VAL A 822 12.92 -21.35 20.95
C VAL A 822 13.67 -22.62 21.34
N ASP A 823 14.90 -22.45 21.84
CA ASP A 823 15.63 -23.53 22.51
C ASP A 823 15.16 -23.61 23.96
N GLU A 824 14.18 -24.48 24.22
CA GLU A 824 13.61 -24.69 25.56
C GLU A 824 14.64 -25.19 26.58
N LYS A 825 15.67 -25.93 26.13
CA LYS A 825 16.67 -26.49 27.04
C LYS A 825 17.53 -25.40 27.64
N ASN A 826 18.00 -24.48 26.81
CA ASN A 826 18.85 -23.36 27.24
C ASN A 826 18.06 -22.06 27.51
N VAL A 827 16.75 -22.06 27.26
CA VAL A 827 15.85 -20.90 27.38
C VAL A 827 16.38 -19.74 26.54
N HIS A 828 16.64 -20.04 25.27
CA HIS A 828 17.09 -19.06 24.29
C HIS A 828 16.02 -18.84 23.22
N ILE A 829 15.62 -17.58 23.04
CA ILE A 829 14.64 -17.16 22.04
C ILE A 829 15.42 -16.55 20.88
N PHE A 830 15.22 -17.10 19.68
CA PHE A 830 15.88 -16.59 18.49
C PHE A 830 15.16 -15.36 17.94
N MET A 831 15.85 -14.57 17.10
CA MET A 831 15.23 -13.43 16.42
C MET A 831 14.05 -13.89 15.56
N GLY A 832 12.87 -13.37 15.86
CA GLY A 832 11.65 -13.55 15.10
C GLY A 832 11.61 -12.71 13.82
N ASN A 833 10.56 -12.94 13.05
CA ASN A 833 10.24 -12.20 11.85
C ASN A 833 8.83 -11.62 11.95
N GLN A 834 8.53 -10.62 11.13
CA GLN A 834 7.17 -10.10 10.98
C GLN A 834 6.80 -10.11 9.51
N THR A 835 5.81 -10.92 9.12
CA THR A 835 5.46 -11.10 7.72
C THR A 835 3.96 -11.01 7.46
N LEU A 836 3.59 -10.61 6.25
CA LEU A 836 2.22 -10.79 5.76
C LEU A 836 1.92 -12.26 5.51
N LYS A 837 2.90 -13.02 4.97
CA LYS A 837 2.77 -14.46 4.73
C LYS A 837 2.23 -15.21 5.94
N GLY A 838 2.77 -14.92 7.13
CA GLY A 838 2.44 -15.56 8.38
C GLY A 838 2.82 -17.04 8.41
N VAL A 839 2.07 -17.80 9.20
CA VAL A 839 2.30 -19.24 9.45
C VAL A 839 1.71 -20.15 8.37
N ASP A 840 2.32 -21.31 8.19
CA ASP A 840 1.75 -22.38 7.37
C ASP A 840 0.59 -23.08 8.11
N GLN A 841 -0.39 -23.56 7.35
CA GLN A 841 -1.51 -24.32 7.91
C GLN A 841 -1.01 -25.66 8.49
N ILE A 842 -1.26 -25.90 9.77
CA ILE A 842 -0.70 -27.08 10.47
C ILE A 842 -1.58 -28.34 10.37
N GLN A 843 -2.85 -28.18 9.99
CA GLN A 843 -3.73 -29.28 9.65
C GLN A 843 -4.82 -28.81 8.67
N PRO A 844 -5.34 -29.65 7.78
CA PRO A 844 -6.39 -29.23 6.87
C PRO A 844 -7.75 -29.10 7.59
N LEU A 845 -8.54 -28.10 7.20
CA LEU A 845 -9.91 -27.95 7.68
C LEU A 845 -10.80 -29.10 7.18
N ASN A 846 -11.58 -29.69 8.09
CA ASN A 846 -12.48 -30.81 7.77
C ASN A 846 -13.90 -30.30 7.43
N PRO A 847 -14.35 -30.39 6.16
CA PRO A 847 -15.67 -29.91 5.76
C PRO A 847 -16.82 -30.85 6.16
N PHE A 848 -16.55 -32.02 6.74
CA PHE A 848 -17.57 -33.04 7.07
C PHE A 848 -18.04 -33.01 8.53
N ILE A 849 -17.63 -32.00 9.27
CA ILE A 849 -18.16 -31.64 10.59
C ILE A 849 -18.73 -30.23 10.50
N PHE A 850 -19.56 -29.82 11.47
CA PHE A 850 -20.04 -28.45 11.51
C PHE A 850 -18.87 -27.49 11.72
N GLN A 851 -18.82 -26.50 10.84
CA GLN A 851 -17.89 -25.38 10.87
C GLN A 851 -18.69 -24.11 11.09
N GLN A 852 -18.20 -23.25 11.98
CA GLN A 852 -18.77 -21.93 12.22
C GLN A 852 -18.52 -21.02 11.01
N ALA A 853 -19.52 -20.25 10.58
CA ALA A 853 -19.44 -19.39 9.39
C ALA A 853 -18.43 -18.24 9.58
N GLU A 854 -18.22 -17.83 10.83
CA GLU A 854 -17.24 -16.88 11.30
C GLU A 854 -15.83 -17.46 11.48
N THR A 855 -15.62 -18.71 11.03
CA THR A 855 -14.28 -19.25 10.76
C THR A 855 -13.84 -18.77 9.38
N THR A 856 -12.83 -17.90 9.32
CA THR A 856 -12.42 -17.28 8.06
C THR A 856 -10.90 -17.25 7.94
N ALA A 857 -10.40 -17.42 6.72
CA ALA A 857 -9.06 -17.02 6.33
C ALA A 857 -9.07 -15.61 5.74
N ALA A 858 -10.11 -15.22 5.01
CA ALA A 858 -10.25 -13.86 4.53
C ALA A 858 -11.73 -13.47 4.28
N THR A 859 -12.04 -12.18 4.29
CA THR A 859 -13.40 -11.66 4.09
C THR A 859 -13.46 -10.44 3.15
N GLN A 860 -14.64 -10.20 2.58
CA GLN A 860 -14.98 -8.96 1.88
C GLN A 860 -16.47 -8.66 2.06
N ASN A 861 -16.81 -7.44 2.46
CA ASN A 861 -18.20 -7.01 2.70
C ASN A 861 -18.99 -7.91 3.67
N ILE A 862 -18.31 -8.51 4.66
CA ILE A 862 -18.94 -9.33 5.70
C ILE A 862 -18.95 -8.55 7.01
N LYS A 863 -20.06 -8.65 7.74
CA LYS A 863 -20.15 -8.25 9.15
C LYS A 863 -20.54 -9.45 10.01
N PHE A 864 -20.13 -9.41 11.26
CA PHE A 864 -20.49 -10.42 12.26
C PHE A 864 -21.41 -9.80 13.32
N SER A 865 -22.50 -10.49 13.64
CA SER A 865 -23.43 -10.11 14.70
C SER A 865 -23.51 -11.21 15.76
N GLN A 866 -23.76 -10.82 17.01
CA GLN A 866 -23.78 -11.74 18.13
C GLN A 866 -24.99 -12.68 18.05
N SER A 867 -24.76 -13.98 18.23
CA SER A 867 -25.85 -14.95 18.40
C SER A 867 -26.31 -15.02 19.88
N PRO A 868 -27.45 -15.67 20.18
CA PRO A 868 -27.85 -15.93 21.56
C PRO A 868 -26.88 -16.83 22.35
N GLU A 869 -26.03 -17.59 21.65
CA GLU A 869 -25.02 -18.46 22.24
C GLU A 869 -23.70 -17.70 22.40
N VAL A 870 -23.17 -17.67 23.62
CA VAL A 870 -21.93 -16.94 23.94
C VAL A 870 -20.76 -17.51 23.14
N GLY A 871 -20.02 -16.63 22.45
CA GLY A 871 -18.90 -17.02 21.60
C GLY A 871 -19.28 -17.50 20.21
N ASN A 872 -20.57 -17.54 19.86
CA ASN A 872 -21.03 -17.86 18.51
C ASN A 872 -21.58 -16.62 17.81
N MET A 873 -21.25 -16.46 16.53
CA MET A 873 -21.57 -15.27 15.73
C MET A 873 -22.35 -15.66 14.47
N TYR A 874 -23.11 -14.71 13.94
CA TYR A 874 -23.72 -14.83 12.62
C TYR A 874 -22.97 -13.95 11.62
N ALA A 875 -22.58 -14.53 10.49
CA ALA A 875 -22.04 -13.80 9.36
C ALA A 875 -23.18 -13.24 8.49
N GLY A 876 -23.06 -12.00 8.06
CA GLY A 876 -24.00 -11.33 7.15
C GLY A 876 -23.30 -10.28 6.30
N LEU A 877 -24.07 -9.59 5.44
CA LEU A 877 -23.53 -8.56 4.56
C LEU A 877 -23.33 -7.23 5.29
N SER A 878 -22.14 -6.63 5.18
CA SER A 878 -21.83 -5.33 5.79
C SER A 878 -22.54 -4.20 5.06
N ASN A 879 -22.28 -4.04 3.76
CA ASN A 879 -22.88 -3.10 2.81
C ASN A 879 -22.91 -3.72 1.40
N GLY A 880 -24.02 -3.56 0.67
CA GLY A 880 -24.15 -4.04 -0.71
C GLY A 880 -24.94 -5.34 -0.89
N GLU A 881 -25.01 -5.83 -2.13
CA GLU A 881 -25.75 -7.04 -2.50
C GLU A 881 -24.91 -8.32 -2.44
N GLU A 882 -23.58 -8.22 -2.27
CA GLU A 882 -22.66 -9.36 -2.31
C GLU A 882 -21.52 -9.23 -1.29
N GLY A 883 -21.18 -10.35 -0.64
CA GLY A 883 -20.05 -10.48 0.29
C GLY A 883 -19.42 -11.86 0.23
N LEU A 884 -18.20 -11.97 0.72
CA LEU A 884 -17.33 -13.12 0.53
C LEU A 884 -16.69 -13.59 1.85
N ILE A 885 -16.73 -14.89 2.09
CA ILE A 885 -15.95 -15.57 3.14
C ILE A 885 -15.03 -16.59 2.47
N CYS A 886 -13.73 -16.50 2.73
CA CYS A 886 -12.72 -17.43 2.24
C CYS A 886 -12.25 -18.36 3.36
N LEU A 887 -12.05 -19.63 3.03
CA LEU A 887 -11.43 -20.65 3.86
C LEU A 887 -10.30 -21.33 3.11
N ARG A 888 -9.20 -21.62 3.81
CA ARG A 888 -8.02 -22.22 3.21
C ARG A 888 -7.81 -23.68 3.57
N GLY A 889 -7.28 -24.43 2.61
CA GLY A 889 -6.79 -25.79 2.78
C GLY A 889 -7.85 -26.77 3.29
N VAL A 890 -9.07 -26.63 2.79
CA VAL A 890 -10.20 -27.51 3.14
C VAL A 890 -10.00 -28.88 2.48
N LYS A 891 -9.97 -29.96 3.26
CA LYS A 891 -9.70 -31.32 2.76
C LYS A 891 -10.96 -32.18 2.69
N PHE A 892 -11.37 -32.46 1.46
CA PHE A 892 -12.45 -33.39 1.15
C PHE A 892 -11.89 -34.83 1.16
N SER A 893 -11.93 -35.46 2.34
CA SER A 893 -11.52 -36.85 2.56
C SER A 893 -12.37 -37.87 1.80
N LYS A 894 -13.64 -37.53 1.52
CA LYS A 894 -14.60 -38.29 0.72
C LYS A 894 -15.31 -37.36 -0.28
N LYS A 895 -16.04 -37.94 -1.24
CA LYS A 895 -16.84 -37.15 -2.20
C LYS A 895 -18.11 -36.65 -1.50
N PRO A 896 -18.40 -35.34 -1.51
CA PRO A 896 -19.61 -34.82 -0.88
C PRO A 896 -20.85 -35.23 -1.66
N SER A 897 -21.95 -35.44 -0.95
CA SER A 897 -23.28 -35.73 -1.48
C SER A 897 -24.20 -34.52 -1.42
N SER A 898 -24.03 -33.68 -0.40
CA SER A 898 -24.82 -32.49 -0.15
C SER A 898 -24.05 -31.47 0.66
N PHE A 899 -24.52 -30.22 0.61
CA PHE A 899 -24.08 -29.12 1.44
C PHE A 899 -25.25 -28.67 2.32
N ALA A 900 -24.98 -28.48 3.61
CA ALA A 900 -25.95 -28.02 4.60
C ALA A 900 -25.41 -26.78 5.32
N ALA A 901 -26.26 -25.77 5.52
CA ALA A 901 -25.93 -24.57 6.26
C ALA A 901 -27.08 -24.15 7.17
N LYS A 902 -26.76 -23.71 8.39
CA LYS A 902 -27.69 -23.07 9.31
C LYS A 902 -27.76 -21.58 9.00
N VAL A 903 -28.90 -21.13 8.48
CA VAL A 903 -29.07 -19.82 7.84
C VAL A 903 -30.49 -19.29 8.01
N CYS A 904 -30.67 -17.98 7.92
CA CYS A 904 -31.98 -17.33 7.70
C CYS A 904 -31.85 -16.06 6.83
N GLY A 905 -33.00 -15.53 6.40
CA GLY A 905 -33.08 -14.33 5.57
C GLY A 905 -33.58 -14.62 4.16
N LYS A 906 -33.22 -13.73 3.22
CA LYS A 906 -33.60 -13.84 1.81
C LYS A 906 -32.40 -13.61 0.90
N GLY A 907 -31.93 -14.66 0.23
CA GLY A 907 -30.76 -14.56 -0.63
C GLY A 907 -30.23 -15.91 -1.09
N ILE A 908 -28.96 -15.90 -1.49
CA ILE A 908 -28.24 -17.06 -2.03
C ILE A 908 -26.89 -17.18 -1.33
N ILE A 909 -26.49 -18.40 -0.99
CA ILE A 909 -25.11 -18.73 -0.66
C ILE A 909 -24.57 -19.64 -1.75
N GLU A 910 -23.58 -19.15 -2.50
CA GLU A 910 -22.81 -19.96 -3.44
C GLU A 910 -21.53 -20.44 -2.77
N VAL A 911 -21.25 -21.74 -2.87
CA VAL A 911 -19.97 -22.30 -2.43
C VAL A 911 -19.12 -22.52 -3.67
N ARG A 912 -18.01 -21.79 -3.76
CA ARG A 912 -17.07 -21.81 -4.89
C ARG A 912 -15.73 -22.40 -4.48
N ARG A 913 -15.05 -22.99 -5.46
CA ARG A 913 -13.80 -23.71 -5.26
C ARG A 913 -12.61 -22.96 -5.88
N GLY A 914 -11.54 -22.81 -5.12
CA GLY A 914 -10.22 -22.37 -5.60
C GLY A 914 -10.04 -20.87 -5.72
N THR A 915 -11.01 -20.14 -6.26
CA THR A 915 -10.99 -18.67 -6.33
C THR A 915 -12.39 -18.08 -6.08
N PRO A 916 -12.52 -16.77 -5.80
CA PRO A 916 -13.84 -16.12 -5.69
C PRO A 916 -14.71 -16.26 -6.94
N SER A 917 -14.09 -16.34 -8.12
CA SER A 917 -14.75 -16.57 -9.43
C SER A 917 -14.74 -18.03 -9.88
N GLY A 918 -14.31 -18.94 -8.99
CA GLY A 918 -14.10 -20.35 -9.29
C GLY A 918 -15.38 -21.17 -9.47
N GLU A 919 -15.20 -22.47 -9.66
CA GLU A 919 -16.31 -23.41 -9.91
C GLU A 919 -17.29 -23.44 -8.73
N ILE A 920 -18.58 -23.24 -9.01
CA ILE A 920 -19.66 -23.39 -8.03
C ILE A 920 -19.88 -24.89 -7.77
N ILE A 921 -19.66 -25.32 -6.52
CA ILE A 921 -19.83 -26.72 -6.09
C ILE A 921 -21.15 -26.96 -5.36
N ALA A 922 -21.75 -25.91 -4.76
CA ALA A 922 -23.07 -25.96 -4.14
C ALA A 922 -23.72 -24.57 -4.16
N THR A 923 -25.05 -24.53 -4.14
CA THR A 923 -25.84 -23.30 -4.02
C THR A 923 -26.97 -23.55 -3.05
N LEU A 924 -27.18 -22.64 -2.09
CA LEU A 924 -28.33 -22.63 -1.20
C LEU A 924 -29.16 -21.39 -1.44
N MET A 925 -30.43 -21.59 -1.79
CA MET A 925 -31.45 -20.54 -1.79
C MET A 925 -31.98 -20.42 -0.36
N VAL A 926 -31.97 -19.21 0.18
CA VAL A 926 -32.41 -18.89 1.54
C VAL A 926 -33.67 -18.02 1.43
N ASN A 927 -34.75 -18.48 2.03
CA ASN A 927 -36.03 -17.76 2.05
C ASN A 927 -36.86 -18.21 3.27
N ASN A 928 -36.33 -17.93 4.45
CA ASN A 928 -36.88 -18.35 5.74
C ASN A 928 -36.66 -17.27 6.80
N GLY A 929 -37.63 -17.08 7.69
CA GLY A 929 -37.56 -16.05 8.73
C GLY A 929 -36.74 -16.44 9.97
N ASN A 930 -36.63 -17.74 10.25
CA ASN A 930 -35.96 -18.26 11.45
C ASN A 930 -34.67 -19.01 11.08
N MET A 931 -33.69 -19.03 11.99
CA MET A 931 -32.42 -19.73 11.79
C MET A 931 -32.62 -21.25 11.70
N GLU A 932 -32.44 -21.82 10.51
CA GLU A 932 -32.75 -23.22 10.21
C GLU A 932 -31.64 -23.86 9.36
N ILE A 933 -31.47 -25.19 9.46
CA ILE A 933 -30.54 -25.92 8.60
C ILE A 933 -31.21 -26.15 7.24
N ILE A 934 -30.72 -25.48 6.21
CA ILE A 934 -31.09 -25.71 4.81
C ILE A 934 -30.05 -26.62 4.17
N LYS A 935 -30.50 -27.54 3.33
CA LYS A 935 -29.66 -28.54 2.66
C LYS A 935 -29.97 -28.60 1.18
N ASN A 936 -28.93 -28.70 0.35
CA ASN A 936 -29.07 -28.94 -1.09
C ASN A 936 -28.00 -29.93 -1.58
N GLY A 937 -28.26 -30.60 -2.71
CA GLY A 937 -27.30 -31.46 -3.36
C GLY A 937 -26.08 -30.69 -3.88
N VAL A 938 -24.91 -31.32 -3.93
CA VAL A 938 -23.75 -30.71 -4.59
C VAL A 938 -23.90 -30.78 -6.11
N LEU A 939 -23.47 -29.72 -6.80
CA LEU A 939 -23.45 -29.65 -8.27
C LEU A 939 -22.29 -30.47 -8.85
N LYS A 940 -21.21 -30.62 -8.07
CA LYS A 940 -19.99 -31.34 -8.45
C LYS A 940 -19.42 -32.11 -7.27
N LYS A 941 -18.97 -33.34 -7.54
CA LYS A 941 -18.33 -34.22 -6.55
C LYS A 941 -16.83 -34.18 -6.74
N PHE A 942 -16.09 -33.89 -5.67
CA PHE A 942 -14.63 -33.89 -5.71
C PHE A 942 -14.03 -34.52 -4.45
N LYS A 943 -12.74 -34.87 -4.53
CA LYS A 943 -11.90 -35.35 -3.44
C LYS A 943 -10.55 -34.65 -3.57
N GLY A 944 -9.94 -34.25 -2.46
CA GLY A 944 -8.68 -33.50 -2.45
C GLY A 944 -8.72 -32.31 -1.51
N GLN A 945 -7.72 -31.44 -1.60
CA GLN A 945 -7.62 -30.21 -0.82
C GLN A 945 -7.86 -29.00 -1.73
N THR A 946 -8.59 -28.01 -1.25
CA THR A 946 -8.89 -26.78 -1.97
C THR A 946 -9.27 -25.67 -1.00
N ASP A 947 -9.15 -24.43 -1.45
CA ASP A 947 -9.77 -23.31 -0.77
C ASP A 947 -11.26 -23.24 -1.16
N LEU A 948 -12.08 -22.80 -0.21
CA LEU A 948 -13.52 -22.59 -0.38
C LEU A 948 -13.87 -21.12 -0.22
N TYR A 949 -14.82 -20.68 -1.03
CA TYR A 949 -15.34 -19.32 -1.01
C TYR A 949 -16.86 -19.38 -0.88
N PHE A 950 -17.41 -18.77 0.17
CA PHE A 950 -18.84 -18.54 0.31
C PHE A 950 -19.17 -17.16 -0.21
N VAL A 951 -19.92 -17.09 -1.31
CA VAL A 951 -20.43 -15.83 -1.86
C VAL A 951 -21.87 -15.68 -1.40
N LEU A 952 -22.09 -14.73 -0.50
CA LEU A 952 -23.41 -14.39 0.04
C LEU A 952 -24.01 -13.31 -0.86
N LYS A 953 -25.23 -13.53 -1.36
CA LYS A 953 -25.94 -12.58 -2.22
C LYS A 953 -27.35 -12.32 -1.70
N GLY A 954 -27.80 -11.07 -1.71
CA GLY A 954 -29.16 -10.69 -1.35
C GLY A 954 -29.25 -9.74 -0.16
N GLN A 955 -30.37 -9.78 0.58
CA GLN A 955 -30.63 -8.83 1.67
C GLN A 955 -30.98 -9.56 2.96
N SER A 956 -30.40 -9.10 4.07
CA SER A 956 -30.69 -9.61 5.42
C SER A 956 -30.40 -11.11 5.61
N LEU A 957 -29.36 -11.62 4.95
CA LEU A 957 -28.84 -12.97 5.22
C LEU A 957 -28.08 -13.01 6.55
N SER A 958 -28.36 -14.04 7.35
CA SER A 958 -27.57 -14.43 8.51
C SER A 958 -27.14 -15.89 8.36
N PHE A 959 -25.84 -16.14 8.45
CA PHE A 959 -25.20 -17.43 8.22
C PHE A 959 -24.41 -17.83 9.47
N ASP A 960 -24.76 -18.97 10.06
CA ASP A 960 -24.24 -19.43 11.37
C ASP A 960 -23.21 -20.56 11.22
N SER A 961 -23.55 -21.63 10.52
CA SER A 961 -22.66 -22.79 10.42
C SER A 961 -22.93 -23.62 9.18
N TRP A 962 -21.97 -24.43 8.76
CA TRP A 962 -22.07 -25.26 7.56
C TRP A 962 -21.33 -26.58 7.68
N LYS A 963 -21.70 -27.53 6.80
CA LYS A 963 -20.96 -28.77 6.56
C LYS A 963 -21.32 -29.38 5.20
N PHE A 964 -20.45 -30.26 4.71
CA PHE A 964 -20.77 -31.23 3.66
C PHE A 964 -21.07 -32.60 4.26
N GLU A 965 -21.75 -33.47 3.50
CA GLU A 965 -22.08 -34.86 3.92
C GLU A 965 -21.57 -35.93 2.98
#